data_AF-A0A7C1KIQ5-F1
#
_entry.id   AF-A0A7C1KIQ5-F1
#
_cell.length_a   1.000
_cell.length_b   1.000
_cell.length_c   1.000
_cell.angle_alpha   90.00
_cell.angle_beta   90.00
_cell.angle_gamma   90.00
#
_symmetry.space_group_name_H-M   'P 1'
#
loop_
_entity.id
_entity.type
_entity.pdbx_description
1 polymer ?
#
loop_
_entity_poly.entity_id
_entity_poly.type
_entity_poly.pdbx_seq_one_letter_code
_entity_poly.pdbx_strand_id
1 'polypeptide(L)'
;MKRWSFHAGVVVLVGAVLWVPVGERAVGQGQAAQKAVQPAQKGTQPPKKKAGPEPPATDPKTMKVAKGFRVELLYSVPKNEQGSWVCLCVDPKGRLIVSDQYGPLYRVTPPPLGQSEGTKVEKVPAPIGSAQGLLWAFDSLYVVVNAANAGLYRVTSSRQDDTLDQVELLRRFEGGGGEHGPHAVVLHPDGKRLTVVCGNQTRLTRYDTTRVPPVWGEDHLLPRLPDGNGFMKGVLGPGGAIYHVSPDGKHWELFSVGFRNQYDVAYHKNGDLFTYDADMEWDMNTPWYRPTRVCLITSGSEFGWRNGAGKYPPYYPDNLPPVLNVGPGSPTGVCFGYQARFPRKYQEALFICDWSYGKLYAVHLKPQGSAYTGELEEFISGTPLPLTDVVINPHDGAMYFTIGGRRTKSGLYRVTYVGDAASGSSNPGSGSSNAGANSGPANAGAEEARAAAARQTRLELERYHAPVGEAAVTAAWKELNNPDRFIQFAARVVLEHQDPKLWAEKALAETDPVKATHALLALIRVSAPCPEHTREKKVKGDPALRGKILQALARINWSDLTTAQRLDLIRVYHVLFNRFGPPTAQEREAYLQKYRPLFPTGDRYVDGELLQVLVYLQDETAAPKAMKLLAQAPTQEEQLEYVRALRMLRAGWTPELRRQYFLWFVKAANYKGGASFANFLKLIKADAVATLSPAEQQALADILQANPATIKLPEEAPRPFVKAWTMEDLTPLLDQGLQRGRNFDRGRRIFATAKCFACHRFDNEGGSVGPDLTGVAGRFSPRDLLESILEPSKEISDQYQAVEILTKDERVVVGRIVNLNNDVVMVNTDMLNPGSTVAVNRNNIESMKPSKISMMPAGLLDTYKPEEILDLLAYMLSRGDRQHPMFRP
;
A
#
# COMPACT_ATOMS: atom_id res chain seq x y z
N MET A 1 -45.47 -3.07 -34.84
CA MET A 1 -45.79 -3.64 -36.18
C MET A 1 -44.89 -2.99 -37.23
N LYS A 2 -44.87 -3.52 -38.47
CA LYS A 2 -44.61 -2.90 -39.80
C LYS A 2 -43.99 -1.48 -39.86
N ARG A 3 -43.06 -1.14 -40.78
CA ARG A 3 -42.29 -1.91 -41.81
C ARG A 3 -41.15 -1.02 -42.38
N TRP A 4 -40.20 -1.62 -43.10
CA TRP A 4 -39.22 -0.92 -43.97
C TRP A 4 -39.81 -0.57 -45.36
N SER A 5 -39.26 0.46 -46.04
CA SER A 5 -38.69 0.45 -47.43
C SER A 5 -38.11 1.86 -47.75
N PHE A 6 -37.02 2.14 -48.50
CA PHE A 6 -36.20 1.55 -49.60
C PHE A 6 -36.54 1.94 -51.05
N HIS A 7 -35.48 2.07 -51.88
CA HIS A 7 -35.37 2.37 -53.34
C HIS A 7 -35.26 3.86 -53.74
N ALA A 8 -34.55 4.26 -54.82
CA ALA A 8 -33.69 3.58 -55.84
C ALA A 8 -32.46 4.47 -56.17
N GLY A 9 -31.48 4.18 -57.06
CA GLY A 9 -31.12 3.08 -57.98
C GLY A 9 -29.70 3.41 -58.55
N VAL A 10 -28.78 2.52 -58.98
CA VAL A 10 -28.78 1.27 -59.78
C VAL A 10 -28.62 1.49 -61.31
N VAL A 11 -27.42 1.16 -61.83
CA VAL A 11 -27.03 0.88 -63.24
C VAL A 11 -25.84 -0.10 -63.14
N VAL A 12 -25.88 -1.43 -63.40
CA VAL A 12 -26.25 -2.25 -64.59
C VAL A 12 -25.26 -2.03 -65.75
N LEU A 13 -24.50 -3.00 -66.31
CA LEU A 13 -24.19 -4.43 -66.09
C LEU A 13 -22.65 -4.61 -66.37
N VAL A 14 -21.91 -5.74 -66.44
CA VAL A 14 -22.04 -7.22 -66.63
C VAL A 14 -21.06 -7.86 -65.59
N GLY A 15 -20.98 -9.13 -65.16
CA GLY A 15 -21.32 -10.49 -65.65
C GLY A 15 -20.04 -11.24 -66.10
N ALA A 16 -19.85 -12.57 -66.00
CA ALA A 16 -20.69 -13.68 -65.51
C ALA A 16 -19.81 -14.91 -65.11
N VAL A 17 -20.42 -16.11 -64.99
CA VAL A 17 -19.81 -17.48 -64.81
C VAL A 17 -19.64 -17.99 -63.36
N LEU A 18 -19.81 -19.32 -63.18
CA LEU A 18 -19.90 -20.09 -61.93
C LEU A 18 -19.13 -21.42 -62.03
N TRP A 19 -18.61 -21.90 -60.89
CA TRP A 19 -18.15 -23.28 -60.56
C TRP A 19 -16.90 -23.84 -61.30
N VAL A 20 -15.83 -24.41 -60.67
CA VAL A 20 -15.60 -25.37 -59.54
C VAL A 20 -15.38 -26.81 -60.05
N PRO A 21 -14.38 -27.62 -59.58
CA PRO A 21 -13.15 -27.33 -58.78
C PRO A 21 -11.88 -28.10 -59.29
N VAL A 22 -11.01 -28.55 -58.35
CA VAL A 22 -9.85 -29.47 -58.43
C VAL A 22 -8.46 -28.82 -58.62
N GLY A 23 -7.45 -29.40 -57.97
CA GLY A 23 -6.02 -29.10 -58.08
C GLY A 23 -5.16 -30.15 -57.35
N GLU A 24 -3.83 -30.13 -57.50
CA GLU A 24 -2.89 -31.00 -56.76
C GLU A 24 -1.45 -30.44 -56.75
N ARG A 25 -0.72 -30.63 -55.63
CA ARG A 25 0.76 -30.79 -55.48
C ARG A 25 1.68 -29.65 -55.96
N ALA A 26 2.94 -29.51 -55.49
CA ALA A 26 3.62 -29.87 -54.22
C ALA A 26 4.88 -28.97 -54.12
N VAL A 27 5.39 -28.63 -52.94
CA VAL A 27 6.62 -29.12 -52.23
C VAL A 27 6.97 -27.94 -51.28
N GLY A 28 7.38 -28.02 -50.00
CA GLY A 28 8.14 -28.99 -49.22
C GLY A 28 9.57 -28.44 -48.95
N GLN A 29 10.16 -28.43 -47.75
CA GLN A 29 9.65 -28.58 -46.38
C GLN A 29 10.71 -27.95 -45.41
N GLY A 30 10.32 -27.39 -44.25
CA GLY A 30 11.24 -26.58 -43.39
C GLY A 30 10.86 -26.54 -41.90
N GLN A 31 10.67 -27.72 -41.32
CA GLN A 31 10.17 -28.05 -39.98
C GLN A 31 10.48 -27.11 -38.80
N ALA A 32 9.42 -26.75 -38.05
CA ALA A 32 9.48 -26.52 -36.60
C ALA A 32 8.35 -27.36 -35.94
N ALA A 33 8.70 -28.25 -35.01
CA ALA A 33 7.81 -29.34 -34.60
C ALA A 33 6.86 -28.97 -33.45
N GLN A 34 5.58 -28.81 -33.74
CA GLN A 34 4.51 -28.85 -32.73
C GLN A 34 4.29 -30.31 -32.29
N LYS A 35 4.46 -30.63 -31.00
CA LYS A 35 4.04 -31.92 -30.45
C LYS A 35 2.55 -31.91 -30.14
N ALA A 36 1.77 -32.64 -30.93
CA ALA A 36 0.36 -32.91 -30.63
C ALA A 36 0.24 -33.78 -29.36
N VAL A 37 -0.75 -33.48 -28.53
CA VAL A 37 -1.10 -34.29 -27.35
C VAL A 37 -1.90 -35.51 -27.82
N GLN A 38 -1.38 -36.71 -27.62
CA GLN A 38 -2.12 -37.95 -27.85
C GLN A 38 -3.26 -38.10 -26.82
N PRO A 39 -4.40 -38.71 -27.18
CA PRO A 39 -5.44 -39.05 -26.21
C PRO A 39 -4.88 -40.08 -25.22
N ALA A 40 -4.70 -39.67 -23.96
CA ALA A 40 -4.12 -40.53 -22.94
C ALA A 40 -4.99 -41.77 -22.70
N GLN A 41 -4.38 -42.95 -22.78
CA GLN A 41 -5.00 -44.18 -22.32
C GLN A 41 -5.41 -44.04 -20.84
N LYS A 42 -6.52 -44.67 -20.44
CA LYS A 42 -6.95 -44.73 -19.03
C LYS A 42 -6.00 -45.61 -18.22
N GLY A 43 -4.84 -45.07 -17.87
CA GLY A 43 -3.99 -45.63 -16.82
C GLY A 43 -4.80 -45.71 -15.52
N THR A 44 -4.91 -46.91 -14.96
CA THR A 44 -5.51 -47.12 -13.64
C THR A 44 -4.79 -46.25 -12.62
N GLN A 45 -5.51 -45.37 -11.92
CA GLN A 45 -4.91 -44.59 -10.84
C GLN A 45 -4.27 -45.56 -9.83
N PRO A 46 -3.00 -45.35 -9.41
CA PRO A 46 -2.48 -46.10 -8.28
C PRO A 46 -3.40 -45.84 -7.08
N PRO A 47 -3.70 -46.85 -6.26
CA PRO A 47 -4.65 -46.70 -5.16
C PRO A 47 -4.17 -45.55 -4.26
N LYS A 48 -5.07 -44.60 -3.97
CA LYS A 48 -4.78 -43.50 -3.04
C LYS A 48 -4.23 -44.10 -1.75
N LYS A 49 -2.93 -43.92 -1.47
CA LYS A 49 -2.39 -44.14 -0.13
C LYS A 49 -3.31 -43.39 0.83
N LYS A 50 -3.80 -44.07 1.87
CA LYS A 50 -4.51 -43.37 2.96
C LYS A 50 -3.60 -42.23 3.41
N ALA A 51 -4.10 -41.00 3.36
CA ALA A 51 -3.39 -39.89 3.94
C ALA A 51 -3.14 -40.20 5.44
N GLY A 52 -1.99 -39.77 5.97
CA GLY A 52 -1.80 -39.76 7.41
C GLY A 52 -2.85 -38.88 8.09
N PRO A 53 -3.05 -39.02 9.41
CA PRO A 53 -3.91 -38.09 10.15
C PRO A 53 -3.49 -36.65 9.85
N GLU A 54 -4.48 -35.81 9.55
CA GLU A 54 -4.25 -34.42 9.15
C GLU A 54 -3.54 -33.66 10.29
N PRO A 55 -2.42 -32.95 10.03
CA PRO A 55 -1.71 -32.24 11.08
C PRO A 55 -2.61 -31.16 11.70
N PRO A 56 -2.56 -30.94 13.03
CA PRO A 56 -3.41 -29.97 13.71
C PRO A 56 -3.08 -28.52 13.29
N ALA A 57 -3.99 -27.61 13.64
CA ALA A 57 -3.70 -26.18 13.63
C ALA A 57 -2.48 -25.85 14.52
N THR A 58 -1.83 -24.71 14.27
CA THR A 58 -0.58 -24.29 14.95
C THR A 58 -0.75 -24.29 16.47
N ASP A 59 0.11 -25.01 17.19
CA ASP A 59 0.04 -25.15 18.66
C ASP A 59 0.33 -23.78 19.33
N PRO A 60 -0.54 -23.26 20.21
CA PRO A 60 -0.28 -22.06 21.00
C PRO A 60 1.08 -22.03 21.72
N LYS A 61 1.64 -23.19 22.11
CA LYS A 61 2.98 -23.30 22.73
C LYS A 61 4.13 -22.92 21.79
N THR A 62 3.88 -22.86 20.48
CA THR A 62 4.84 -22.41 19.46
C THR A 62 4.69 -20.93 19.09
N MET A 63 3.70 -20.25 19.67
CA MET A 63 3.47 -18.82 19.46
C MET A 63 4.22 -18.00 20.50
N LYS A 64 4.74 -16.86 20.08
CA LYS A 64 5.13 -15.77 20.98
C LYS A 64 3.89 -14.91 21.25
N VAL A 65 3.69 -14.55 22.51
CA VAL A 65 2.47 -13.91 23.01
C VAL A 65 2.84 -12.79 23.97
N ALA A 66 2.13 -11.66 23.90
CA ALA A 66 2.35 -10.51 24.78
C ALA A 66 2.30 -10.90 26.28
N LYS A 67 3.14 -10.24 27.09
CA LYS A 67 3.30 -10.57 28.52
C LYS A 67 1.97 -10.49 29.27
N GLY A 68 1.62 -11.57 29.97
CA GLY A 68 0.39 -11.67 30.76
C GLY A 68 -0.84 -12.13 29.96
N PHE A 69 -0.70 -12.46 28.67
CA PHE A 69 -1.76 -13.08 27.88
C PHE A 69 -1.55 -14.58 27.70
N ARG A 70 -2.65 -15.30 27.51
CA ARG A 70 -2.70 -16.74 27.21
C ARG A 70 -3.54 -16.96 25.96
N VAL A 71 -3.03 -17.76 25.03
CA VAL A 71 -3.73 -18.22 23.82
C VAL A 71 -4.17 -19.67 24.02
N GLU A 72 -5.43 -19.96 23.69
CA GLU A 72 -6.05 -21.29 23.75
C GLU A 72 -6.49 -21.69 22.33
N LEU A 73 -6.08 -22.87 21.85
CA LEU A 73 -6.63 -23.48 20.63
C LEU A 73 -7.96 -24.14 21.00
N LEU A 74 -9.07 -23.61 20.48
CA LEU A 74 -10.42 -24.10 20.78
C LEU A 74 -10.93 -25.11 19.74
N TYR A 75 -10.48 -25.00 18.49
CA TYR A 75 -10.88 -25.92 17.43
C TYR A 75 -9.84 -26.01 16.31
N SER A 76 -9.53 -27.23 15.87
CA SER A 76 -8.65 -27.51 14.73
C SER A 76 -9.52 -27.98 13.56
N VAL A 77 -9.80 -27.08 12.61
CA VAL A 77 -10.84 -27.26 11.58
C VAL A 77 -10.52 -28.46 10.68
N PRO A 78 -11.40 -29.48 10.54
CA PRO A 78 -11.17 -30.60 9.61
C PRO A 78 -11.19 -30.12 8.16
N LYS A 79 -10.03 -30.02 7.51
CA LYS A 79 -9.86 -29.38 6.19
C LYS A 79 -10.69 -30.02 5.07
N ASN A 80 -10.99 -31.31 5.21
CA ASN A 80 -11.75 -32.09 4.23
C ASN A 80 -13.28 -32.01 4.40
N GLU A 81 -13.78 -31.47 5.53
CA GLU A 81 -15.22 -31.43 5.87
C GLU A 81 -15.74 -30.00 6.09
N GLN A 82 -14.86 -29.12 6.56
CA GLN A 82 -15.17 -27.74 6.98
C GLN A 82 -14.24 -26.69 6.36
N GLY A 83 -13.35 -27.13 5.46
CA GLY A 83 -12.52 -26.25 4.61
C GLY A 83 -11.48 -25.45 5.38
N SER A 84 -11.45 -24.14 5.14
CA SER A 84 -10.46 -23.22 5.72
C SER A 84 -11.11 -21.87 6.03
N TRP A 85 -11.28 -21.55 7.32
CA TRP A 85 -12.07 -20.41 7.75
C TRP A 85 -11.35 -19.08 7.54
N VAL A 86 -12.08 -18.09 7.03
CA VAL A 86 -11.54 -16.79 6.56
C VAL A 86 -12.15 -15.54 7.17
N CYS A 87 -13.32 -15.63 7.79
CA CYS A 87 -13.88 -14.54 8.59
C CYS A 87 -14.79 -15.06 9.71
N LEU A 88 -14.99 -14.26 10.76
CA LEU A 88 -15.91 -14.53 11.86
C LEU A 88 -16.66 -13.28 12.37
N CYS A 89 -17.86 -13.47 12.90
CA CYS A 89 -18.55 -12.46 13.70
C CYS A 89 -19.15 -13.08 14.98
N VAL A 90 -19.56 -12.23 15.92
CA VAL A 90 -20.25 -12.63 17.16
C VAL A 90 -21.77 -12.50 16.96
N ASP A 91 -22.56 -13.40 17.55
CA ASP A 91 -24.03 -13.34 17.57
C ASP A 91 -24.57 -12.88 18.94
N PRO A 92 -25.87 -12.52 19.07
CA PRO A 92 -26.45 -11.97 20.31
C PRO A 92 -26.47 -12.93 21.51
N LYS A 93 -26.03 -14.19 21.33
CA LYS A 93 -25.92 -15.19 22.39
C LYS A 93 -24.45 -15.42 22.78
N GLY A 94 -23.52 -14.60 22.29
CA GLY A 94 -22.09 -14.72 22.53
C GLY A 94 -21.42 -15.89 21.79
N ARG A 95 -22.12 -16.49 20.82
CA ARG A 95 -21.55 -17.52 19.93
C ARG A 95 -20.86 -16.83 18.75
N LEU A 96 -20.08 -17.60 17.99
CA LEU A 96 -19.43 -17.13 16.77
C LEU A 96 -20.14 -17.68 15.53
N ILE A 97 -20.08 -16.94 14.43
CA ILE A 97 -20.44 -17.42 13.10
C ILE A 97 -19.21 -17.26 12.22
N VAL A 98 -18.81 -18.31 11.51
CA VAL A 98 -17.56 -18.39 10.72
C VAL A 98 -17.85 -18.82 9.28
N SER A 99 -16.97 -18.46 8.35
CA SER A 99 -17.10 -18.78 6.91
C SER A 99 -15.94 -19.61 6.38
N ASP A 100 -16.20 -20.73 5.69
CA ASP A 100 -15.21 -21.38 4.81
C ASP A 100 -15.07 -20.60 3.51
N GLN A 101 -13.82 -20.31 3.10
CA GLN A 101 -13.48 -19.49 1.93
C GLN A 101 -14.15 -19.95 0.63
N TYR A 102 -14.41 -21.26 0.50
CA TYR A 102 -15.01 -21.87 -0.69
C TYR A 102 -16.27 -22.69 -0.37
N GLY A 103 -16.82 -22.54 0.83
CA GLY A 103 -17.85 -23.42 1.39
C GLY A 103 -18.86 -22.66 2.26
N PRO A 104 -19.63 -23.37 3.10
CA PRO A 104 -20.77 -22.79 3.82
C PRO A 104 -20.34 -22.03 5.08
N LEU A 105 -21.32 -21.40 5.72
CA LEU A 105 -21.17 -20.83 7.05
C LEU A 105 -21.36 -21.89 8.14
N TYR A 106 -20.67 -21.70 9.28
CA TYR A 106 -20.81 -22.53 10.48
C TYR A 106 -21.07 -21.63 11.70
N ARG A 107 -21.90 -22.10 12.62
CA ARG A 107 -22.05 -21.53 13.96
C ARG A 107 -21.12 -22.28 14.91
N VAL A 108 -20.40 -21.56 15.76
CA VAL A 108 -19.48 -22.12 16.74
C VAL A 108 -19.89 -21.64 18.13
N THR A 109 -20.10 -22.57 19.06
CA THR A 109 -20.29 -22.25 20.48
C THR A 109 -18.98 -22.57 21.21
N PRO A 110 -18.20 -21.55 21.64
CA PRO A 110 -17.02 -21.76 22.46
C PRO A 110 -17.37 -22.40 23.82
N PRO A 111 -16.46 -23.17 24.42
CA PRO A 111 -16.59 -23.56 25.83
C PRO A 111 -16.35 -22.35 26.76
N PRO A 112 -16.77 -22.41 28.03
CA PRO A 112 -16.51 -21.36 29.02
C PRO A 112 -15.04 -20.93 29.13
N LEU A 113 -14.80 -19.73 29.64
CA LEU A 113 -13.45 -19.22 29.88
C LEU A 113 -12.64 -20.17 30.79
N GLY A 114 -11.42 -20.50 30.38
CA GLY A 114 -10.54 -21.43 31.09
C GLY A 114 -10.77 -22.91 30.77
N GLN A 115 -11.72 -23.24 29.90
CA GLN A 115 -11.84 -24.56 29.26
C GLN A 115 -11.49 -24.45 27.77
N SER A 116 -10.63 -25.34 27.27
CA SER A 116 -10.22 -25.37 25.85
C SER A 116 -10.93 -26.43 25.01
N GLU A 117 -11.55 -27.43 25.67
CA GLU A 117 -12.28 -28.53 25.02
C GLU A 117 -13.80 -28.28 25.08
N GLY A 118 -14.56 -28.97 24.22
CA GLY A 118 -16.03 -28.90 24.20
C GLY A 118 -16.62 -27.88 23.22
N THR A 119 -15.80 -27.24 22.38
CA THR A 119 -16.25 -26.36 21.29
C THR A 119 -17.22 -27.10 20.36
N LYS A 120 -18.45 -26.58 20.22
CA LYS A 120 -19.47 -27.15 19.33
C LYS A 120 -19.47 -26.39 18.00
N VAL A 121 -19.51 -27.11 16.89
CA VAL A 121 -19.57 -26.55 15.54
C VAL A 121 -20.78 -27.13 14.82
N GLU A 122 -21.64 -26.26 14.30
CA GLU A 122 -22.90 -26.58 13.65
C GLU A 122 -22.94 -25.91 12.27
N LYS A 123 -23.30 -26.64 11.22
CA LYS A 123 -23.43 -26.02 9.88
C LYS A 123 -24.68 -25.12 9.86
N VAL A 124 -24.53 -23.89 9.37
CA VAL A 124 -25.67 -23.00 9.11
C VAL A 124 -26.48 -23.53 7.91
N PRO A 125 -27.81 -23.69 8.01
CA PRO A 125 -28.60 -24.30 6.93
C PRO A 125 -28.84 -23.39 5.73
N ALA A 126 -28.69 -22.06 5.87
CA ALA A 126 -28.80 -21.10 4.78
C ALA A 126 -27.93 -21.48 3.56
N PRO A 127 -28.47 -21.46 2.32
CA PRO A 127 -27.75 -21.81 1.09
C PRO A 127 -26.81 -20.69 0.62
N ILE A 128 -25.89 -20.27 1.49
CA ILE A 128 -24.89 -19.22 1.25
C ILE A 128 -23.51 -19.68 1.74
N GLY A 129 -22.45 -19.10 1.19
CA GLY A 129 -21.07 -19.48 1.45
C GLY A 129 -20.07 -18.62 0.69
N SER A 130 -18.77 -18.92 0.82
CA SER A 130 -17.67 -18.10 0.28
C SER A 130 -17.75 -16.64 0.74
N ALA A 131 -18.16 -16.44 1.99
CA ALA A 131 -18.20 -15.12 2.61
C ALA A 131 -16.81 -14.71 3.09
N GLN A 132 -16.48 -13.42 2.92
CA GLN A 132 -15.25 -12.79 3.40
C GLN A 132 -15.52 -11.76 4.51
N GLY A 133 -16.79 -11.45 4.78
CA GLY A 133 -17.21 -10.57 5.86
C GLY A 133 -18.58 -10.98 6.39
N LEU A 134 -18.72 -10.92 7.71
CA LEU A 134 -19.91 -11.31 8.46
C LEU A 134 -20.21 -10.25 9.51
N LEU A 135 -21.50 -9.92 9.70
CA LEU A 135 -21.93 -9.02 10.77
C LEU A 135 -23.32 -9.44 11.27
N TRP A 136 -23.46 -9.63 12.57
CA TRP A 136 -24.79 -9.59 13.18
C TRP A 136 -25.20 -8.15 13.49
N ALA A 137 -26.33 -7.71 12.92
CA ALA A 137 -26.95 -6.42 13.20
C ALA A 137 -28.43 -6.46 12.80
N PHE A 138 -29.27 -5.54 13.29
CA PHE A 138 -30.67 -5.41 12.83
C PHE A 138 -31.44 -6.76 12.78
N ASP A 139 -31.26 -7.57 13.83
CA ASP A 139 -31.81 -8.92 14.01
C ASP A 139 -31.57 -9.90 12.83
N SER A 140 -30.48 -9.67 12.09
CA SER A 140 -30.10 -10.40 10.89
C SER A 140 -28.59 -10.66 10.85
N LEU A 141 -28.18 -11.67 10.08
CA LEU A 141 -26.78 -11.85 9.68
C LEU A 141 -26.57 -11.23 8.30
N TYR A 142 -25.73 -10.21 8.21
CA TYR A 142 -25.24 -9.66 6.94
C TYR A 142 -24.00 -10.42 6.49
N VAL A 143 -23.95 -10.71 5.19
CA VAL A 143 -22.93 -11.58 4.59
C VAL A 143 -22.39 -10.92 3.32
N VAL A 144 -21.08 -10.69 3.28
CA VAL A 144 -20.40 -10.22 2.07
C VAL A 144 -19.71 -11.40 1.39
N VAL A 145 -20.18 -11.74 0.19
CA VAL A 145 -19.71 -12.90 -0.58
C VAL A 145 -18.71 -12.46 -1.65
N ASN A 146 -17.60 -13.19 -1.78
CA ASN A 146 -16.56 -12.94 -2.76
C ASN A 146 -16.34 -14.16 -3.67
N ALA A 147 -17.32 -14.42 -4.54
CA ALA A 147 -17.34 -15.51 -5.50
C ALA A 147 -18.03 -15.05 -6.81
N ALA A 148 -18.38 -15.96 -7.73
CA ALA A 148 -19.10 -15.63 -8.97
C ALA A 148 -20.48 -14.94 -8.74
N ASN A 149 -21.03 -15.11 -7.53
CA ASN A 149 -22.22 -14.44 -7.02
C ASN A 149 -21.88 -13.31 -6.04
N ALA A 150 -20.75 -12.61 -6.23
CA ALA A 150 -20.31 -11.54 -5.33
C ALA A 150 -21.40 -10.51 -5.02
N GLY A 151 -21.55 -10.16 -3.74
CA GLY A 151 -22.63 -9.28 -3.29
C GLY A 151 -22.72 -9.13 -1.77
N LEU A 152 -23.51 -8.14 -1.34
CA LEU A 152 -24.02 -8.02 0.01
C LEU A 152 -25.36 -8.77 0.10
N TYR A 153 -25.46 -9.66 1.08
CA TYR A 153 -26.62 -10.48 1.39
C TYR A 153 -27.09 -10.24 2.83
N ARG A 154 -28.36 -10.57 3.08
CA ARG A 154 -28.97 -10.66 4.41
C ARG A 154 -29.48 -12.08 4.63
N VAL A 155 -29.31 -12.61 5.84
CA VAL A 155 -29.70 -13.96 6.23
C VAL A 155 -30.53 -13.91 7.51
N THR A 156 -31.68 -14.58 7.50
CA THR A 156 -32.71 -14.57 8.55
C THR A 156 -33.23 -15.99 8.82
N SER A 157 -34.05 -16.16 9.86
CA SER A 157 -34.83 -17.39 10.07
C SER A 157 -36.22 -17.24 9.45
N SER A 158 -36.61 -18.20 8.62
CA SER A 158 -37.98 -18.35 8.09
C SER A 158 -39.02 -18.65 9.17
N ARG A 159 -38.58 -19.01 10.38
CA ARG A 159 -39.40 -19.45 11.53
C ARG A 159 -39.37 -18.48 12.71
N GLN A 160 -38.63 -17.36 12.58
CA GLN A 160 -38.36 -16.42 13.68
C GLN A 160 -37.66 -17.09 14.89
N ASP A 161 -36.87 -18.12 14.62
CA ASP A 161 -36.10 -18.91 15.59
C ASP A 161 -34.57 -18.75 15.37
N ASP A 162 -33.78 -19.66 15.96
CA ASP A 162 -32.32 -19.67 15.84
C ASP A 162 -31.80 -20.29 14.52
N THR A 163 -32.69 -20.70 13.61
CA THR A 163 -32.39 -21.45 12.37
C THR A 163 -32.23 -20.48 11.21
N LEU A 164 -31.01 -19.98 11.00
CA LEU A 164 -30.65 -19.15 9.84
C LEU A 164 -30.73 -19.95 8.53
N ASP A 165 -31.83 -19.84 7.79
CA ASP A 165 -32.13 -20.61 6.58
C ASP A 165 -32.53 -19.75 5.36
N GLN A 166 -33.09 -18.56 5.56
CA GLN A 166 -33.55 -17.65 4.52
C GLN A 166 -32.42 -16.72 4.07
N VAL A 167 -32.23 -16.56 2.75
CA VAL A 167 -31.17 -15.73 2.15
C VAL A 167 -31.78 -14.71 1.18
N GLU A 168 -31.40 -13.45 1.34
CA GLU A 168 -31.83 -12.31 0.52
C GLU A 168 -30.60 -11.61 -0.08
N LEU A 169 -30.62 -11.32 -1.39
CA LEU A 169 -29.57 -10.54 -2.06
C LEU A 169 -29.93 -9.05 -1.99
N LEU A 170 -29.15 -8.27 -1.24
CA LEU A 170 -29.34 -6.82 -1.12
C LEU A 170 -28.68 -6.05 -2.27
N ARG A 171 -27.44 -6.43 -2.64
CA ARG A 171 -26.70 -5.80 -3.75
C ARG A 171 -25.72 -6.79 -4.37
N ARG A 172 -25.80 -6.99 -5.69
CA ARG A 172 -24.75 -7.70 -6.44
C ARG A 172 -23.59 -6.75 -6.74
N PHE A 173 -22.36 -7.26 -6.69
CA PHE A 173 -21.15 -6.57 -7.10
C PHE A 173 -20.61 -7.13 -8.43
N GLU A 174 -20.01 -6.27 -9.26
CA GLU A 174 -19.27 -6.68 -10.45
C GLU A 174 -17.76 -6.76 -10.17
N GLY A 175 -17.06 -7.68 -10.82
CA GLY A 175 -15.60 -7.84 -10.70
C GLY A 175 -15.12 -8.62 -9.46
N GLY A 176 -16.00 -8.88 -8.49
CA GLY A 176 -15.72 -9.80 -7.37
C GLY A 176 -15.54 -11.27 -7.82
N GLY A 177 -15.03 -12.10 -6.91
CA GLY A 177 -14.58 -13.47 -7.18
C GLY A 177 -13.05 -13.63 -7.27
N GLY A 178 -12.30 -12.68 -6.71
CA GLY A 178 -10.83 -12.68 -6.64
C GLY A 178 -10.35 -12.17 -5.28
N GLU A 179 -9.05 -12.28 -5.01
CA GLU A 179 -8.51 -11.98 -3.67
C GLU A 179 -8.75 -10.52 -3.23
N HIS A 180 -8.87 -9.56 -4.16
CA HIS A 180 -9.20 -8.16 -3.87
C HIS A 180 -10.66 -7.79 -4.24
N GLY A 181 -11.59 -8.74 -4.12
CA GLY A 181 -13.02 -8.53 -4.32
C GLY A 181 -13.67 -7.76 -3.15
N PRO A 182 -14.97 -7.97 -2.87
CA PRO A 182 -15.60 -7.44 -1.67
C PRO A 182 -15.15 -8.24 -0.44
N HIS A 183 -15.02 -7.58 0.71
CA HIS A 183 -14.49 -8.20 1.93
C HIS A 183 -15.41 -7.97 3.13
N ALA A 184 -15.22 -6.90 3.90
CA ALA A 184 -15.88 -6.70 5.18
C ALA A 184 -17.26 -6.00 5.10
N VAL A 185 -18.05 -6.21 6.16
CA VAL A 185 -19.23 -5.41 6.52
C VAL A 185 -19.22 -5.19 8.04
N VAL A 186 -19.38 -3.95 8.49
CA VAL A 186 -19.42 -3.61 9.92
C VAL A 186 -20.59 -2.69 10.25
N LEU A 187 -20.99 -2.62 11.51
CA LEU A 187 -22.01 -1.68 11.98
C LEU A 187 -21.42 -0.28 12.09
N HIS A 188 -22.10 0.73 11.53
CA HIS A 188 -21.71 2.12 11.67
C HIS A 188 -22.09 2.66 13.08
N PRO A 189 -21.29 3.54 13.72
CA PRO A 189 -21.47 3.92 15.14
C PRO A 189 -22.78 4.63 15.51
N ASP A 190 -23.57 5.09 14.53
CA ASP A 190 -24.92 5.63 14.78
C ASP A 190 -25.99 4.54 15.02
N GLY A 191 -25.63 3.27 14.87
CA GLY A 191 -26.52 2.12 15.03
C GLY A 191 -27.62 2.02 13.97
N LYS A 192 -27.52 2.73 12.84
CA LYS A 192 -28.60 2.88 11.84
C LYS A 192 -28.22 2.46 10.43
N ARG A 193 -26.94 2.26 10.14
CA ARG A 193 -26.42 1.89 8.82
C ARG A 193 -25.26 0.90 8.92
N LEU A 194 -24.99 0.24 7.81
CA LEU A 194 -23.85 -0.65 7.60
C LEU A 194 -22.71 0.14 6.96
N THR A 195 -21.47 -0.29 7.16
CA THR A 195 -20.30 0.13 6.38
C THR A 195 -19.76 -1.09 5.64
N VAL A 196 -19.67 -1.02 4.31
CA VAL A 196 -19.32 -2.15 3.43
C VAL A 196 -18.03 -1.84 2.67
N VAL A 197 -17.11 -2.80 2.63
CA VAL A 197 -15.72 -2.63 2.17
C VAL A 197 -15.47 -3.48 0.92
N CYS A 198 -14.84 -2.87 -0.08
CA CYS A 198 -14.57 -3.51 -1.37
C CYS A 198 -13.16 -3.19 -1.89
N GLY A 199 -12.34 -4.21 -2.13
CA GLY A 199 -11.04 -4.08 -2.78
C GLY A 199 -11.12 -3.78 -4.28
N ASN A 200 -9.97 -3.56 -4.91
CA ASN A 200 -9.86 -2.98 -6.25
C ASN A 200 -10.27 -3.88 -7.43
N GLN A 201 -10.54 -5.16 -7.22
CA GLN A 201 -11.15 -6.02 -8.25
C GLN A 201 -12.67 -5.79 -8.32
N THR A 202 -13.28 -5.29 -7.24
CA THR A 202 -14.67 -4.85 -7.22
C THR A 202 -14.83 -3.55 -8.00
N ARG A 203 -15.72 -3.53 -8.99
CA ARG A 203 -16.13 -2.28 -9.65
C ARG A 203 -16.97 -1.44 -8.69
N LEU A 204 -16.94 -0.11 -8.86
CA LEU A 204 -17.84 0.78 -8.15
C LEU A 204 -19.30 0.39 -8.42
N THR A 205 -20.06 0.08 -7.37
CA THR A 205 -21.51 -0.13 -7.48
C THR A 205 -22.22 1.21 -7.67
N ARG A 206 -23.44 1.18 -8.20
CA ARG A 206 -24.34 2.34 -8.12
C ARG A 206 -24.54 2.74 -6.66
N TYR A 207 -24.44 4.04 -6.42
CA TYR A 207 -24.77 4.74 -5.17
C TYR A 207 -25.84 5.81 -5.44
N ASP A 208 -26.45 6.33 -4.38
CA ASP A 208 -27.48 7.38 -4.43
C ASP A 208 -26.90 8.74 -3.98
N THR A 209 -25.95 8.73 -3.04
CA THR A 209 -25.18 9.91 -2.61
C THR A 209 -23.69 9.59 -2.57
N THR A 210 -22.85 10.63 -2.49
CA THR A 210 -21.40 10.45 -2.35
C THR A 210 -20.76 11.57 -1.55
N ARG A 211 -19.74 11.21 -0.77
CA ARG A 211 -18.79 12.13 -0.13
C ARG A 211 -17.52 12.32 -0.94
N VAL A 212 -17.22 11.39 -1.85
CA VAL A 212 -16.11 11.46 -2.78
C VAL A 212 -16.55 12.28 -4.00
N PRO A 213 -15.92 13.43 -4.32
CA PRO A 213 -16.19 14.14 -5.56
C PRO A 213 -15.93 13.24 -6.77
N PRO A 214 -16.87 13.10 -7.74
CA PRO A 214 -16.76 12.20 -8.89
C PRO A 214 -15.81 12.74 -9.99
N VAL A 215 -14.68 13.31 -9.57
CA VAL A 215 -13.66 13.97 -10.41
C VAL A 215 -12.26 13.35 -10.24
N TRP A 216 -12.20 12.10 -9.78
CA TRP A 216 -10.98 11.28 -9.77
C TRP A 216 -10.42 11.07 -11.19
N GLY A 217 -9.14 10.73 -11.27
CA GLY A 217 -8.41 10.53 -12.51
C GLY A 217 -7.17 9.65 -12.33
N GLU A 218 -6.49 9.32 -13.43
CA GLU A 218 -5.08 8.90 -13.39
C GLU A 218 -4.16 10.11 -13.19
N ASP A 219 -4.54 11.27 -13.74
CA ASP A 219 -3.89 12.58 -13.62
C ASP A 219 -2.35 12.57 -13.68
N HIS A 220 -1.79 11.73 -14.55
CA HIS A 220 -0.36 11.66 -14.80
C HIS A 220 0.05 12.58 -15.95
N LEU A 221 1.17 13.27 -15.78
CA LEU A 221 1.71 14.14 -16.81
C LEU A 221 2.50 13.37 -17.89
N LEU A 222 3.24 12.34 -17.49
CA LEU A 222 3.85 11.36 -18.39
C LEU A 222 2.98 10.08 -18.44
N PRO A 223 2.98 9.31 -19.55
CA PRO A 223 2.16 8.11 -19.65
C PRO A 223 2.40 7.12 -18.50
N ARG A 224 1.32 6.49 -17.99
CA ARG A 224 1.44 5.49 -16.91
C ARG A 224 2.15 4.22 -17.38
N LEU A 225 2.93 3.61 -16.50
CA LEU A 225 3.46 2.26 -16.68
C LEU A 225 2.54 1.27 -15.94
N PRO A 226 1.84 0.35 -16.62
CA PRO A 226 1.06 -0.69 -15.97
C PRO A 226 1.97 -1.65 -15.21
N ASP A 227 1.40 -2.51 -14.37
CA ASP A 227 2.18 -3.54 -13.67
C ASP A 227 3.02 -4.38 -14.64
N GLY A 228 4.29 -4.59 -14.29
CA GLY A 228 5.27 -5.30 -15.13
C GLY A 228 4.91 -6.76 -15.40
N ASN A 229 4.18 -7.42 -14.50
CA ASN A 229 3.68 -8.78 -14.67
C ASN A 229 2.24 -8.85 -15.21
N GLY A 230 1.61 -7.70 -15.46
CA GLY A 230 0.27 -7.58 -16.02
C GLY A 230 -0.87 -7.63 -15.01
N PHE A 231 -0.60 -7.65 -13.70
CA PHE A 231 -1.64 -7.62 -12.67
C PHE A 231 -2.54 -6.39 -12.84
N MET A 232 -3.85 -6.59 -12.95
CA MET A 232 -4.86 -5.53 -13.17
C MET A 232 -4.56 -4.58 -14.35
N LYS A 233 -3.77 -5.03 -15.34
CA LYS A 233 -3.36 -4.24 -16.50
C LYS A 233 -4.58 -3.74 -17.27
N GLY A 234 -4.66 -2.41 -17.42
CA GLY A 234 -5.75 -1.73 -18.12
C GLY A 234 -6.81 -1.14 -17.19
N VAL A 235 -6.96 -1.63 -15.95
CA VAL A 235 -7.83 -1.02 -14.94
C VAL A 235 -7.35 0.39 -14.60
N LEU A 236 -8.28 1.29 -14.28
CA LEU A 236 -8.05 2.70 -13.90
C LEU A 236 -8.48 2.93 -12.45
N GLY A 237 -8.09 4.06 -11.88
CA GLY A 237 -8.57 4.52 -10.58
C GLY A 237 -10.09 4.81 -10.53
N PRO A 238 -10.64 5.09 -9.34
CA PRO A 238 -9.90 5.26 -8.10
C PRO A 238 -9.47 3.91 -7.50
N GLY A 239 -10.26 2.86 -7.72
CA GLY A 239 -10.01 1.51 -7.20
C GLY A 239 -10.18 1.39 -5.69
N GLY A 240 -10.82 0.31 -5.25
CA GLY A 240 -11.26 0.17 -3.87
C GLY A 240 -12.36 1.17 -3.49
N ALA A 241 -13.28 0.75 -2.62
CA ALA A 241 -14.35 1.61 -2.16
C ALA A 241 -14.87 1.20 -0.79
N ILE A 242 -15.37 2.18 -0.05
CA ILE A 242 -16.11 2.01 1.19
C ILE A 242 -17.43 2.77 1.06
N TYR A 243 -18.53 2.09 1.40
CA TYR A 243 -19.89 2.60 1.31
C TYR A 243 -20.57 2.58 2.67
N HIS A 244 -21.43 3.57 2.95
CA HIS A 244 -22.45 3.45 3.98
C HIS A 244 -23.77 3.03 3.36
N VAL A 245 -24.46 2.07 3.98
CA VAL A 245 -25.59 1.35 3.37
C VAL A 245 -26.74 1.21 4.36
N SER A 246 -27.99 1.44 3.93
CA SER A 246 -29.16 1.18 4.79
C SER A 246 -29.31 -0.32 5.12
N PRO A 247 -29.92 -0.71 6.26
CA PRO A 247 -30.06 -2.11 6.65
C PRO A 247 -30.88 -2.98 5.67
N ASP A 248 -31.70 -2.35 4.84
CA ASP A 248 -32.47 -2.99 3.77
C ASP A 248 -31.76 -2.96 2.39
N GLY A 249 -30.51 -2.50 2.34
CA GLY A 249 -29.69 -2.44 1.13
C GLY A 249 -30.14 -1.44 0.07
N LYS A 250 -31.18 -0.62 0.32
CA LYS A 250 -31.75 0.26 -0.70
C LYS A 250 -30.90 1.50 -0.96
N HIS A 251 -30.44 2.18 0.10
CA HIS A 251 -29.70 3.44 0.02
C HIS A 251 -28.20 3.24 0.20
N TRP A 252 -27.40 3.82 -0.69
CA TRP A 252 -25.94 3.69 -0.73
C TRP A 252 -25.26 5.07 -0.81
N GLU A 253 -24.39 5.39 0.15
CA GLU A 253 -23.51 6.57 0.18
C GLU A 253 -22.07 6.13 -0.09
N LEU A 254 -21.45 6.56 -1.20
CA LEU A 254 -20.02 6.31 -1.44
C LEU A 254 -19.18 7.22 -0.53
N PHE A 255 -18.44 6.65 0.41
CA PHE A 255 -17.76 7.38 1.49
C PHE A 255 -16.27 7.64 1.21
N SER A 256 -15.55 6.64 0.70
CA SER A 256 -14.08 6.68 0.48
C SER A 256 -13.65 5.74 -0.66
N VAL A 257 -12.51 6.02 -1.30
CA VAL A 257 -11.93 5.26 -2.42
C VAL A 257 -10.38 5.28 -2.40
N GLY A 258 -9.73 4.66 -3.38
CA GLY A 258 -8.28 4.82 -3.62
C GLY A 258 -7.41 3.74 -3.00
N PHE A 259 -7.98 2.58 -2.70
CA PHE A 259 -7.32 1.44 -2.04
C PHE A 259 -7.02 0.31 -3.04
N ARG A 260 -6.15 -0.64 -2.66
CA ARG A 260 -5.99 -1.90 -3.41
C ARG A 260 -6.71 -3.05 -2.74
N ASN A 261 -6.41 -3.30 -1.47
CA ASN A 261 -6.86 -4.47 -0.74
C ASN A 261 -6.93 -4.14 0.75
N GLN A 262 -7.78 -3.17 1.06
CA GLN A 262 -8.17 -2.79 2.41
C GLN A 262 -9.20 -3.81 2.88
N TYR A 263 -8.72 -4.87 3.54
CA TYR A 263 -9.48 -6.12 3.72
C TYR A 263 -10.61 -5.97 4.76
N ASP A 264 -10.36 -5.21 5.82
CA ASP A 264 -11.30 -5.00 6.91
C ASP A 264 -11.16 -3.61 7.55
N VAL A 265 -12.16 -3.20 8.34
CA VAL A 265 -12.28 -1.86 8.92
C VAL A 265 -12.78 -1.88 10.36
N ALA A 266 -12.25 -0.97 11.20
CA ALA A 266 -12.73 -0.79 12.57
C ALA A 266 -13.00 0.67 12.91
N TYR A 267 -14.10 0.93 13.62
CA TYR A 267 -14.44 2.25 14.14
C TYR A 267 -13.77 2.49 15.50
N HIS A 268 -13.02 3.59 15.60
CA HIS A 268 -12.58 4.14 16.87
C HIS A 268 -13.77 4.79 17.59
N LYS A 269 -13.75 4.79 18.93
CA LYS A 269 -14.86 5.23 19.82
C LYS A 269 -15.37 6.67 19.62
N ASN A 270 -14.69 7.50 18.83
CA ASN A 270 -15.12 8.86 18.47
C ASN A 270 -15.81 8.96 17.09
N GLY A 271 -15.92 7.86 16.34
CA GLY A 271 -16.48 7.81 15.00
C GLY A 271 -15.46 7.81 13.84
N ASP A 272 -14.17 8.01 14.10
CA ASP A 272 -13.12 7.85 13.08
C ASP A 272 -13.01 6.37 12.65
N LEU A 273 -12.81 6.13 11.35
CA LEU A 273 -12.75 4.79 10.75
C LEU A 273 -11.31 4.45 10.34
N PHE A 274 -10.87 3.22 10.61
CA PHE A 274 -9.52 2.74 10.28
C PHE A 274 -9.55 1.47 9.43
N THR A 275 -8.48 1.24 8.66
CA THR A 275 -8.26 0.02 7.88
C THR A 275 -6.77 -0.32 7.79
N TYR A 276 -6.45 -1.57 7.43
CA TYR A 276 -5.13 -2.03 7.03
C TYR A 276 -5.16 -2.39 5.52
N ASP A 277 -4.51 -1.58 4.69
CA ASP A 277 -4.47 -1.72 3.22
C ASP A 277 -3.08 -2.17 2.74
N ALA A 278 -3.05 -2.78 1.55
CA ALA A 278 -1.84 -3.27 0.90
C ALA A 278 -1.79 -2.77 -0.54
N ASP A 279 -0.84 -1.92 -0.89
CA ASP A 279 -0.74 -1.28 -2.22
C ASP A 279 0.46 -1.77 -3.05
N MET A 280 0.44 -3.06 -3.39
CA MET A 280 1.50 -3.77 -4.11
C MET A 280 2.85 -3.63 -3.39
N GLU A 281 2.82 -4.04 -2.13
CA GLU A 281 3.91 -4.44 -1.23
C GLU A 281 4.95 -5.39 -1.87
N TRP A 282 4.68 -5.94 -3.05
CA TRP A 282 5.63 -6.71 -3.85
C TRP A 282 6.44 -5.89 -4.86
N ASP A 283 6.24 -4.58 -4.99
CA ASP A 283 7.00 -3.66 -5.88
C ASP A 283 8.32 -3.15 -5.26
N MET A 284 8.95 -3.96 -4.39
CA MET A 284 10.12 -3.58 -3.59
C MET A 284 11.26 -2.96 -4.42
N ASN A 285 11.98 -2.03 -3.80
CA ASN A 285 13.11 -1.29 -4.37
C ASN A 285 12.76 -0.47 -5.64
N THR A 286 11.55 0.12 -5.66
CA THR A 286 11.08 1.07 -6.69
C THR A 286 10.45 2.33 -6.05
N PRO A 287 10.43 3.51 -6.71
CA PRO A 287 9.77 4.72 -6.20
C PRO A 287 8.27 4.58 -5.91
N TRP A 288 7.60 3.65 -6.60
CA TRP A 288 6.18 3.33 -6.42
C TRP A 288 5.95 2.13 -5.49
N TYR A 289 6.97 1.64 -4.78
CA TYR A 289 6.75 0.75 -3.64
C TYR A 289 5.85 1.43 -2.60
N ARG A 290 4.88 0.69 -2.08
CA ARG A 290 4.10 1.08 -0.90
C ARG A 290 4.10 -0.12 0.06
N PRO A 291 4.46 0.06 1.32
CA PRO A 291 4.26 -0.98 2.33
C PRO A 291 2.76 -1.18 2.58
N THR A 292 2.42 -2.26 3.28
CA THR A 292 1.13 -2.37 3.96
C THR A 292 1.02 -1.25 4.99
N ARG A 293 -0.18 -0.68 5.11
CA ARG A 293 -0.39 0.65 5.71
C ARG A 293 -1.69 0.73 6.49
N VAL A 294 -1.66 1.36 7.66
CA VAL A 294 -2.86 1.70 8.43
C VAL A 294 -3.33 3.08 7.98
N CYS A 295 -4.59 3.20 7.56
CA CYS A 295 -5.16 4.44 7.04
C CYS A 295 -6.30 4.94 7.93
N LEU A 296 -6.35 6.26 8.17
CA LEU A 296 -7.49 6.96 8.77
C LEU A 296 -8.44 7.37 7.65
N ILE A 297 -9.63 6.78 7.62
CA ILE A 297 -10.62 6.94 6.55
C ILE A 297 -11.58 8.08 6.92
N THR A 298 -11.38 9.25 6.33
CA THR A 298 -12.26 10.42 6.47
C THR A 298 -13.29 10.50 5.33
N SER A 299 -14.33 11.32 5.49
CA SER A 299 -15.33 11.58 4.45
C SER A 299 -14.68 12.09 3.17
N GLY A 300 -14.94 11.44 2.04
CA GLY A 300 -14.43 11.87 0.72
C GLY A 300 -12.96 11.55 0.46
N SER A 301 -12.34 10.68 1.27
CA SER A 301 -10.93 10.30 1.15
C SER A 301 -10.58 9.50 -0.12
N GLU A 302 -9.35 9.71 -0.60
CA GLU A 302 -8.68 9.02 -1.71
C GLU A 302 -7.27 8.64 -1.25
N PHE A 303 -6.89 7.37 -1.36
CA PHE A 303 -5.59 6.82 -0.92
C PHE A 303 -4.61 6.46 -2.05
N GLY A 304 -4.91 6.90 -3.28
CA GLY A 304 -3.93 7.03 -4.36
C GLY A 304 -3.66 5.78 -5.18
N TRP A 305 -4.43 4.70 -5.01
CA TRP A 305 -4.22 3.46 -5.78
C TRP A 305 -4.38 3.70 -7.28
N ARG A 306 -3.36 3.37 -8.07
CA ARG A 306 -3.46 3.25 -9.53
C ARG A 306 -2.62 2.04 -9.98
N ASN A 307 -2.85 1.53 -11.19
CA ASN A 307 -2.17 0.31 -11.64
C ASN A 307 -0.66 0.51 -11.88
N GLY A 308 0.16 -0.43 -11.39
CA GLY A 308 1.61 -0.45 -11.63
C GLY A 308 2.33 0.75 -11.00
N ALA A 309 3.11 1.47 -11.82
CA ALA A 309 3.92 2.59 -11.36
C ALA A 309 3.14 3.92 -11.24
N GLY A 310 1.81 3.90 -11.42
CA GLY A 310 0.95 5.07 -11.34
C GLY A 310 0.45 5.44 -9.94
N LYS A 311 0.75 4.66 -8.89
CA LYS A 311 0.27 4.97 -7.54
C LYS A 311 0.71 6.38 -7.12
N TYR A 312 -0.20 7.17 -6.58
CA TYR A 312 0.12 8.53 -6.16
C TYR A 312 1.16 8.50 -5.02
N PRO A 313 2.14 9.42 -5.01
CA PRO A 313 2.96 9.68 -3.82
C PRO A 313 2.09 10.09 -2.61
N PRO A 314 2.45 9.71 -1.37
CA PRO A 314 1.70 10.08 -0.17
C PRO A 314 1.76 11.59 0.14
N TYR A 315 2.70 12.32 -0.49
CA TYR A 315 2.82 13.77 -0.40
C TYR A 315 1.95 14.54 -1.41
N TYR A 316 1.24 13.88 -2.34
CA TYR A 316 0.36 14.59 -3.27
C TYR A 316 -0.82 15.25 -2.54
N PRO A 317 -1.16 16.53 -2.83
CA PRO A 317 -2.27 17.24 -2.18
C PRO A 317 -3.63 16.53 -2.35
N ASP A 318 -3.85 15.83 -3.46
CA ASP A 318 -5.04 15.05 -3.77
C ASP A 318 -5.00 13.58 -3.31
N ASN A 319 -4.03 13.21 -2.46
CA ASN A 319 -3.89 11.88 -1.83
C ASN A 319 -3.76 12.01 -0.29
N LEU A 320 -4.42 11.15 0.50
CA LEU A 320 -4.23 11.12 1.95
C LEU A 320 -3.11 10.14 2.36
N PRO A 321 -2.19 10.54 3.28
CA PRO A 321 -1.16 9.65 3.79
C PRO A 321 -1.73 8.62 4.78
N PRO A 322 -1.07 7.46 4.95
CA PRO A 322 -1.37 6.55 6.05
C PRO A 322 -0.91 7.13 7.40
N VAL A 323 -1.52 6.65 8.50
CA VAL A 323 -1.10 7.00 9.88
C VAL A 323 0.07 6.15 10.39
N LEU A 324 0.33 5.01 9.74
CA LEU A 324 1.43 4.10 10.03
C LEU A 324 1.73 3.20 8.81
N ASN A 325 3.01 3.11 8.42
CA ASN A 325 3.52 2.07 7.54
C ASN A 325 3.95 0.84 8.37
N VAL A 326 3.61 -0.37 7.94
CA VAL A 326 3.88 -1.61 8.70
C VAL A 326 5.04 -2.43 8.11
N GLY A 327 5.12 -2.53 6.78
CA GLY A 327 6.21 -3.23 6.07
C GLY A 327 5.72 -3.96 4.82
N PRO A 328 6.40 -5.02 4.36
CA PRO A 328 5.76 -6.04 3.53
C PRO A 328 4.76 -6.83 4.39
N GLY A 329 3.67 -7.33 3.79
CA GLY A 329 2.64 -8.03 4.56
C GLY A 329 1.46 -8.53 3.72
N SER A 330 0.41 -9.00 4.39
CA SER A 330 -0.89 -9.32 3.79
C SER A 330 -2.01 -9.06 4.81
N PRO A 331 -2.64 -7.87 4.78
CA PRO A 331 -3.75 -7.51 5.65
C PRO A 331 -4.92 -8.47 5.56
N THR A 332 -5.48 -8.79 6.72
CA THR A 332 -6.76 -9.47 6.86
C THR A 332 -7.62 -8.76 7.92
N GLY A 333 -8.20 -9.43 8.92
CA GLY A 333 -9.10 -8.82 9.92
C GLY A 333 -8.50 -7.68 10.75
N VAL A 334 -9.37 -6.76 11.20
CA VAL A 334 -9.06 -5.50 11.88
C VAL A 334 -10.11 -5.19 12.94
N CYS A 335 -9.75 -5.15 14.24
CA CYS A 335 -10.69 -4.81 15.31
C CYS A 335 -10.08 -3.91 16.39
N PHE A 336 -10.87 -3.07 17.05
CA PHE A 336 -10.43 -2.41 18.29
C PHE A 336 -10.59 -3.35 19.50
N GLY A 337 -9.75 -3.19 20.52
CA GLY A 337 -9.81 -3.97 21.78
C GLY A 337 -10.98 -3.65 22.71
N TYR A 338 -11.96 -2.85 22.29
CA TYR A 338 -13.06 -2.41 23.14
C TYR A 338 -13.84 -3.58 23.74
N GLN A 339 -14.30 -3.41 24.98
CA GLN A 339 -15.03 -4.43 25.77
C GLN A 339 -14.21 -5.69 26.14
N ALA A 340 -12.95 -5.82 25.70
CA ALA A 340 -12.07 -6.91 26.14
C ALA A 340 -11.67 -6.74 27.62
N ARG A 341 -11.55 -7.85 28.35
CA ARG A 341 -11.05 -7.92 29.74
C ARG A 341 -9.51 -7.86 29.77
N PHE A 342 -8.95 -6.93 29.01
CA PHE A 342 -7.51 -6.72 28.83
C PHE A 342 -7.06 -5.46 29.60
N PRO A 343 -5.75 -5.26 29.85
CA PRO A 343 -5.24 -3.99 30.37
C PRO A 343 -5.61 -2.81 29.45
N ARG A 344 -5.84 -1.63 30.02
CA ARG A 344 -6.40 -0.47 29.29
C ARG A 344 -5.66 -0.12 27.99
N LYS A 345 -4.33 -0.23 27.96
CA LYS A 345 -3.49 -0.05 26.76
C LYS A 345 -4.00 -0.87 25.57
N TYR A 346 -4.41 -2.11 25.80
CA TYR A 346 -4.90 -3.04 24.79
C TYR A 346 -6.39 -2.90 24.50
N GLN A 347 -7.20 -2.36 25.42
CA GLN A 347 -8.60 -2.03 25.11
C GLN A 347 -8.71 -0.89 24.10
N GLU A 348 -7.79 0.07 24.16
CA GLU A 348 -7.74 1.25 23.29
C GLU A 348 -6.97 0.99 21.97
N ALA A 349 -6.31 -0.16 21.84
CA ALA A 349 -5.50 -0.51 20.68
C ALA A 349 -6.32 -0.98 19.48
N LEU A 350 -5.84 -0.67 18.28
CA LEU A 350 -6.32 -1.21 17.02
C LEU A 350 -5.53 -2.49 16.70
N PHE A 351 -6.17 -3.64 16.76
CA PHE A 351 -5.58 -4.91 16.36
C PHE A 351 -5.68 -5.11 14.84
N ILE A 352 -4.58 -5.55 14.22
CA ILE A 352 -4.50 -5.83 12.78
C ILE A 352 -3.82 -7.19 12.53
N CYS A 353 -4.42 -8.01 11.66
CA CYS A 353 -3.87 -9.30 11.25
C CYS A 353 -2.97 -9.18 10.01
N ASP A 354 -1.82 -9.87 10.05
CA ASP A 354 -0.98 -10.15 8.90
C ASP A 354 -0.91 -11.65 8.61
N TRP A 355 -1.45 -12.04 7.46
CA TRP A 355 -1.54 -13.43 7.01
C TRP A 355 -0.20 -14.01 6.52
N SER A 356 0.65 -13.19 5.89
CA SER A 356 1.90 -13.65 5.25
C SER A 356 3.02 -13.91 6.25
N TYR A 357 3.17 -13.02 7.24
CA TYR A 357 4.21 -13.12 8.28
C TYR A 357 3.69 -13.63 9.62
N GLY A 358 2.41 -14.00 9.68
CA GLY A 358 1.76 -14.68 10.79
C GLY A 358 1.78 -13.89 12.10
N LYS A 359 1.31 -12.64 12.06
CA LYS A 359 1.31 -11.74 13.22
C LYS A 359 -0.01 -11.02 13.43
N LEU A 360 -0.42 -10.98 14.68
CA LEU A 360 -1.43 -10.07 15.20
C LEU A 360 -0.67 -8.92 15.88
N TYR A 361 -0.83 -7.72 15.36
CA TYR A 361 -0.23 -6.52 15.93
C TYR A 361 -1.26 -5.75 16.76
N ALA A 362 -0.80 -5.06 17.80
CA ALA A 362 -1.54 -4.02 18.49
C ALA A 362 -0.98 -2.65 18.05
N VAL A 363 -1.79 -1.84 17.37
CA VAL A 363 -1.45 -0.48 16.96
C VAL A 363 -1.95 0.50 18.01
N HIS A 364 -1.01 1.22 18.62
CA HIS A 364 -1.27 2.26 19.61
C HIS A 364 -1.34 3.60 18.90
N LEU A 365 -2.55 4.13 18.77
CA LEU A 365 -2.82 5.38 18.07
C LEU A 365 -2.58 6.59 19.01
N LYS A 366 -1.81 7.56 18.53
CA LYS A 366 -1.54 8.84 19.22
C LYS A 366 -2.07 9.99 18.36
N PRO A 367 -3.04 10.78 18.82
CA PRO A 367 -3.57 11.89 18.04
C PRO A 367 -2.50 12.89 17.60
N GLN A 368 -2.59 13.33 16.35
CA GLN A 368 -1.71 14.37 15.79
C GLN A 368 -2.55 15.25 14.87
N GLY A 369 -2.74 16.51 15.27
CA GLY A 369 -3.70 17.39 14.62
C GLY A 369 -5.10 16.77 14.60
N SER A 370 -5.77 16.85 13.45
CA SER A 370 -7.09 16.25 13.20
C SER A 370 -7.05 14.74 12.91
N ALA A 371 -5.85 14.15 12.91
CA ALA A 371 -5.57 12.77 12.56
C ALA A 371 -4.77 12.06 13.69
N TYR A 372 -3.89 11.13 13.33
CA TYR A 372 -3.15 10.27 14.25
C TYR A 372 -1.77 9.89 13.68
N THR A 373 -0.88 9.49 14.58
CA THR A 373 0.28 8.61 14.31
C THR A 373 0.04 7.26 14.97
N GLY A 374 0.70 6.19 14.50
CA GLY A 374 0.63 4.86 15.10
C GLY A 374 1.98 4.32 15.58
N GLU A 375 1.97 3.62 16.71
CA GLU A 375 3.07 2.78 17.18
C GLU A 375 2.68 1.29 17.10
N LEU A 376 3.53 0.49 16.48
CA LEU A 376 3.29 -0.93 16.22
C LEU A 376 3.89 -1.78 17.35
N GLU A 377 3.06 -2.54 18.05
CA GLU A 377 3.48 -3.57 19.00
C GLU A 377 3.13 -4.96 18.44
N GLU A 378 4.06 -5.91 18.51
CA GLU A 378 3.78 -7.31 18.20
C GLU A 378 3.03 -7.95 19.38
N PHE A 379 1.79 -8.41 19.15
CA PHE A 379 0.92 -8.91 20.21
C PHE A 379 0.86 -10.44 20.26
N ILE A 380 0.71 -11.08 19.10
CA ILE A 380 0.91 -12.53 18.92
C ILE A 380 1.67 -12.75 17.60
N SER A 381 2.68 -13.61 17.61
CA SER A 381 3.39 -14.04 16.40
C SER A 381 3.62 -15.55 16.39
N GLY A 382 3.59 -16.17 15.22
CA GLY A 382 3.83 -17.60 15.06
C GLY A 382 4.12 -17.98 13.61
N THR A 383 4.94 -19.02 13.42
CA THR A 383 5.48 -19.34 12.10
C THR A 383 5.28 -20.83 11.77
N PRO A 384 4.28 -21.20 10.94
CA PRO A 384 3.26 -20.37 10.29
C PRO A 384 2.00 -20.14 11.17
N LEU A 385 1.49 -18.91 11.20
CA LEU A 385 0.22 -18.53 11.82
C LEU A 385 -0.62 -17.67 10.84
N PRO A 386 -1.17 -18.25 9.74
CA PRO A 386 -1.84 -17.50 8.68
C PRO A 386 -3.18 -16.89 9.12
N LEU A 387 -3.12 -15.78 9.84
CA LEU A 387 -4.26 -15.08 10.45
C LEU A 387 -5.23 -14.60 9.39
N THR A 388 -6.50 -14.97 9.56
CA THR A 388 -7.57 -14.60 8.64
C THR A 388 -8.51 -13.56 9.21
N ASP A 389 -8.84 -13.60 10.50
CA ASP A 389 -9.76 -12.64 11.08
C ASP A 389 -9.67 -12.61 12.62
N VAL A 390 -10.13 -11.51 13.24
CA VAL A 390 -10.06 -11.25 14.69
C VAL A 390 -11.24 -10.40 15.18
N VAL A 391 -11.87 -10.82 16.28
CA VAL A 391 -12.97 -10.10 16.94
C VAL A 391 -12.82 -10.10 18.47
N ILE A 392 -13.42 -9.12 19.14
CA ILE A 392 -13.69 -9.18 20.58
C ILE A 392 -15.11 -9.67 20.79
N ASN A 393 -15.31 -10.62 21.71
CA ASN A 393 -16.63 -11.07 22.12
C ASN A 393 -17.10 -10.29 23.37
N PRO A 394 -18.14 -9.45 23.30
CA PRO A 394 -18.58 -8.64 24.42
C PRO A 394 -19.21 -9.44 25.57
N HIS A 395 -19.61 -10.69 25.35
CA HIS A 395 -20.28 -11.51 26.37
C HIS A 395 -19.29 -12.09 27.40
N ASP A 396 -18.10 -12.50 26.96
CA ASP A 396 -17.04 -13.02 27.84
C ASP A 396 -15.85 -12.06 27.99
N GLY A 397 -15.72 -11.07 27.09
CA GLY A 397 -14.62 -10.12 27.05
C GLY A 397 -13.29 -10.73 26.59
N ALA A 398 -13.31 -11.86 25.90
CA ALA A 398 -12.13 -12.44 25.27
C ALA A 398 -12.01 -12.02 23.80
N MET A 399 -10.78 -12.05 23.28
CA MET A 399 -10.53 -11.95 21.84
C MET A 399 -10.58 -13.35 21.23
N TYR A 400 -11.15 -13.45 20.03
CA TYR A 400 -11.17 -14.66 19.22
C TYR A 400 -10.53 -14.37 17.87
N PHE A 401 -9.68 -15.27 17.37
CA PHE A 401 -9.08 -15.15 16.04
C PHE A 401 -9.08 -16.48 15.29
N THR A 402 -9.09 -16.40 13.96
CA THR A 402 -8.95 -17.57 13.07
C THR A 402 -7.65 -17.54 12.30
N ILE A 403 -7.14 -18.73 11.95
CA ILE A 403 -6.14 -18.90 10.89
C ILE A 403 -6.75 -19.71 9.75
N GLY A 404 -6.24 -19.54 8.52
CA GLY A 404 -6.71 -20.30 7.37
C GLY A 404 -6.47 -19.61 6.03
N GLY A 405 -7.45 -19.68 5.14
CA GLY A 405 -7.37 -19.16 3.77
C GLY A 405 -6.47 -20.01 2.85
N ARG A 406 -6.64 -19.86 1.53
CA ARG A 406 -5.89 -20.57 0.46
C ARG A 406 -5.79 -22.09 0.66
N ARG A 407 -6.84 -22.70 1.24
CA ARG A 407 -6.93 -24.14 1.62
C ARG A 407 -5.79 -24.60 2.56
N THR A 408 -5.20 -23.69 3.32
CA THR A 408 -4.25 -24.02 4.39
C THR A 408 -4.99 -24.58 5.61
N LYS A 409 -4.25 -25.18 6.55
CA LYS A 409 -4.83 -25.73 7.79
C LYS A 409 -5.42 -24.59 8.64
N SER A 410 -6.70 -24.69 8.96
CA SER A 410 -7.45 -23.68 9.71
C SER A 410 -7.66 -24.08 11.18
N GLY A 411 -7.85 -23.07 12.04
CA GLY A 411 -8.09 -23.24 13.48
C GLY A 411 -8.69 -21.97 14.09
N LEU A 412 -9.43 -22.16 15.18
CA LEU A 412 -10.04 -21.09 16.00
C LEU A 412 -9.33 -21.02 17.35
N TYR A 413 -8.97 -19.80 17.75
CA TYR A 413 -8.24 -19.51 18.97
C TYR A 413 -8.97 -18.48 19.83
N ARG A 414 -8.73 -18.53 21.14
CA ARG A 414 -9.17 -17.54 22.13
C ARG A 414 -7.95 -16.95 22.84
N VAL A 415 -8.00 -15.65 23.13
CA VAL A 415 -6.96 -14.94 23.88
C VAL A 415 -7.57 -14.33 25.13
N THR A 416 -6.98 -14.65 26.28
CA THR A 416 -7.39 -14.14 27.60
C THR A 416 -6.21 -13.49 28.30
N TYR A 417 -6.44 -12.37 29.01
CA TYR A 417 -5.45 -11.84 29.95
C TYR A 417 -5.48 -12.66 31.25
N VAL A 418 -4.30 -12.99 31.77
CA VAL A 418 -4.07 -13.84 32.95
C VAL A 418 -3.02 -13.26 33.92
N GLY A 419 -2.55 -12.04 33.68
CA GLY A 419 -1.66 -11.33 34.62
C GLY A 419 -2.41 -10.71 35.80
N ASP A 420 -1.68 -10.35 36.85
CA ASP A 420 -2.26 -9.73 38.05
C ASP A 420 -2.96 -8.41 37.73
N ALA A 421 -4.24 -8.28 38.14
CA ALA A 421 -5.02 -7.07 37.92
C ALA A 421 -4.37 -5.81 38.53
N ALA A 422 -3.62 -5.96 39.63
CA ALA A 422 -2.82 -4.89 40.24
C ALA A 422 -1.71 -4.35 39.32
N SER A 423 -1.18 -5.14 38.38
CA SER A 423 -0.15 -4.70 37.43
C SER A 423 -0.70 -3.79 36.32
N GLY A 424 -2.02 -3.74 36.13
CA GLY A 424 -2.68 -2.89 35.13
C GLY A 424 -2.66 -1.38 35.44
N SER A 425 -2.11 -0.97 36.60
CA SER A 425 -1.99 0.42 37.05
C SER A 425 -0.54 0.96 37.01
N SER A 426 0.32 0.43 36.15
CA SER A 426 1.61 1.07 35.86
C SER A 426 1.40 2.38 35.09
N ASN A 427 1.81 3.50 35.67
CA ASN A 427 2.04 4.74 34.91
C ASN A 427 3.04 4.48 33.76
N PRO A 428 2.95 5.21 32.64
CA PRO A 428 3.94 5.11 31.56
C PRO A 428 5.28 5.71 32.03
N GLY A 429 6.13 4.87 32.64
CA GLY A 429 7.36 5.36 33.28
C GLY A 429 8.28 4.28 33.86
N SER A 430 8.90 3.46 33.02
CA SER A 430 10.24 2.87 33.25
C SER A 430 10.69 2.06 32.03
N GLY A 431 11.44 2.68 31.13
CA GLY A 431 11.97 2.04 29.91
C GLY A 431 12.64 3.08 29.01
N SER A 432 13.97 3.24 29.15
CA SER A 432 14.82 4.21 28.45
C SER A 432 14.31 5.67 28.46
N SER A 433 14.66 6.42 29.50
CA SER A 433 14.36 7.85 29.62
C SER A 433 15.34 8.70 28.79
N ASN A 434 15.03 8.94 27.51
CA ASN A 434 15.61 10.07 26.77
C ASN A 434 14.71 10.60 25.63
N ALA A 435 13.40 10.67 25.88
CA ALA A 435 12.54 11.62 25.17
C ALA A 435 12.86 13.05 25.69
N GLY A 436 12.97 14.02 24.79
CA GLY A 436 13.44 15.37 25.13
C GLY A 436 12.62 16.03 26.24
N ALA A 437 13.31 16.62 27.22
CA ALA A 437 12.70 17.14 28.44
C ALA A 437 11.83 18.40 28.19
N ASN A 438 10.54 18.23 27.90
CA ASN A 438 9.54 19.31 27.95
C ASN A 438 8.05 18.89 28.04
N SER A 439 7.72 17.61 28.31
CA SER A 439 6.33 17.12 28.33
C SER A 439 5.90 16.57 29.70
N GLY A 440 5.51 17.46 30.62
CA GLY A 440 4.79 17.06 31.85
C GLY A 440 3.33 16.66 31.57
N PRO A 441 2.62 16.02 32.52
CA PRO A 441 1.27 15.49 32.30
C PRO A 441 0.23 16.56 31.91
N ALA A 442 0.43 17.82 32.29
CA ALA A 442 -0.41 18.94 31.84
C ALA A 442 -0.30 19.20 30.33
N ASN A 443 0.88 18.99 29.74
CA ASN A 443 1.11 19.23 28.31
C ASN A 443 0.40 18.17 27.46
N ALA A 444 0.40 16.90 27.89
CA ALA A 444 -0.33 15.82 27.21
C ALA A 444 -1.84 16.09 27.13
N GLY A 445 -2.46 16.57 28.22
CA GLY A 445 -3.87 16.97 28.21
C GLY A 445 -4.15 18.15 27.26
N ALA A 446 -3.23 19.10 27.17
CA ALA A 446 -3.33 20.23 26.23
C ALA A 446 -3.07 19.82 24.77
N GLU A 447 -2.33 18.74 24.51
CA GLU A 447 -2.15 18.16 23.16
C GLU A 447 -3.40 17.41 22.71
N GLU A 448 -3.98 16.57 23.57
CA GLU A 448 -5.25 15.88 23.31
C GLU A 448 -6.38 16.88 23.01
N ALA A 449 -6.50 17.95 23.81
CA ALA A 449 -7.49 19.01 23.59
C ALA A 449 -7.30 19.75 22.24
N ARG A 450 -6.04 20.02 21.84
CA ARG A 450 -5.73 20.61 20.52
C ARG A 450 -6.06 19.66 19.38
N ALA A 451 -5.76 18.37 19.53
CA ALA A 451 -6.10 17.35 18.53
C ALA A 451 -7.62 17.15 18.40
N ALA A 452 -8.36 17.18 19.52
CA ALA A 452 -9.82 17.15 19.53
C ALA A 452 -10.44 18.37 18.82
N ALA A 453 -9.91 19.57 19.05
CA ALA A 453 -10.35 20.78 18.36
C ALA A 453 -10.08 20.72 16.85
N ALA A 454 -8.87 20.31 16.43
CA ALA A 454 -8.53 20.13 15.02
C ALA A 454 -9.41 19.07 14.34
N ARG A 455 -9.70 17.97 15.03
CA ARG A 455 -10.65 16.93 14.57
C ARG A 455 -12.06 17.48 14.42
N GLN A 456 -12.52 18.32 15.34
CA GLN A 456 -13.82 18.99 15.22
C GLN A 456 -13.89 19.91 14.00
N THR A 457 -12.85 20.72 13.73
CA THR A 457 -12.76 21.54 12.50
C THR A 457 -12.80 20.68 11.23
N ARG A 458 -12.09 19.55 11.22
CA ARG A 458 -12.12 18.56 10.12
C ARG A 458 -13.54 18.04 9.89
N LEU A 459 -14.21 17.57 10.94
CA LEU A 459 -15.57 17.03 10.90
C LEU A 459 -16.61 18.09 10.50
N GLU A 460 -16.42 19.36 10.85
CA GLU A 460 -17.28 20.47 10.42
C GLU A 460 -17.16 20.75 8.91
N LEU A 461 -15.97 20.66 8.33
CA LEU A 461 -15.78 20.70 6.88
C LEU A 461 -16.40 19.47 6.19
N GLU A 462 -16.21 18.27 6.74
CA GLU A 462 -16.72 17.01 6.17
C GLU A 462 -18.25 16.99 6.01
N ARG A 463 -18.99 17.78 6.80
CA ARG A 463 -20.45 17.97 6.65
C ARG A 463 -20.82 18.64 5.33
N TYR A 464 -19.94 19.49 4.80
CA TYR A 464 -20.07 20.17 3.50
C TYR A 464 -19.49 19.35 2.33
N HIS A 465 -19.17 18.06 2.52
CA HIS A 465 -18.89 17.13 1.42
C HIS A 465 -20.20 16.70 0.74
N ALA A 466 -20.88 17.69 0.15
CA ALA A 466 -22.10 17.63 -0.65
C ALA A 466 -22.35 19.01 -1.28
N PRO A 467 -23.17 19.13 -2.35
CA PRO A 467 -23.58 20.43 -2.88
C PRO A 467 -24.43 21.21 -1.87
N VAL A 468 -23.95 22.37 -1.42
CA VAL A 468 -24.59 23.23 -0.40
C VAL A 468 -24.56 24.72 -0.77
N GLY A 469 -23.56 25.19 -1.52
CA GLY A 469 -23.45 26.57 -2.01
C GLY A 469 -22.48 27.46 -1.22
N GLU A 470 -22.74 28.77 -1.20
CA GLU A 470 -21.78 29.80 -0.74
C GLU A 470 -21.32 29.68 0.71
N ALA A 471 -22.17 29.13 1.59
CA ALA A 471 -21.81 28.86 2.99
C ALA A 471 -20.68 27.82 3.09
N ALA A 472 -20.71 26.78 2.26
CA ALA A 472 -19.67 25.75 2.17
C ALA A 472 -18.36 26.33 1.61
N VAL A 473 -18.45 27.13 0.54
CA VAL A 473 -17.30 27.88 -0.01
C VAL A 473 -16.66 28.76 1.06
N THR A 474 -17.48 29.46 1.86
CA THR A 474 -17.02 30.40 2.90
C THR A 474 -16.40 29.70 4.11
N ALA A 475 -16.86 28.49 4.45
CA ALA A 475 -16.20 27.63 5.43
C ALA A 475 -14.85 27.13 4.90
N ALA A 476 -14.84 26.51 3.73
CA ALA A 476 -13.64 25.97 3.08
C ALA A 476 -12.52 27.00 2.94
N TRP A 477 -12.84 28.23 2.49
CA TRP A 477 -11.83 29.25 2.19
C TRP A 477 -11.02 29.73 3.39
N LYS A 478 -11.49 29.49 4.62
CA LYS A 478 -10.73 29.77 5.83
C LYS A 478 -9.54 28.80 5.95
N GLU A 479 -9.79 27.53 5.67
CA GLU A 479 -8.93 26.39 6.00
C GLU A 479 -8.06 25.86 4.84
N LEU A 480 -8.14 26.44 3.63
CA LEU A 480 -7.32 26.02 2.48
C LEU A 480 -5.79 26.14 2.70
N ASN A 481 -5.34 26.96 3.66
CA ASN A 481 -3.93 27.07 4.07
C ASN A 481 -3.67 26.51 5.49
N ASN A 482 -4.60 25.74 6.05
CA ASN A 482 -4.41 25.11 7.35
C ASN A 482 -3.21 24.13 7.26
N PRO A 483 -2.24 24.16 8.20
CA PRO A 483 -1.09 23.26 8.19
C PRO A 483 -1.46 21.79 8.48
N ASP A 484 -2.67 21.53 8.99
CA ASP A 484 -3.18 20.18 9.13
C ASP A 484 -3.61 19.61 7.77
N ARG A 485 -2.84 18.61 7.31
CA ARG A 485 -3.01 17.96 6.01
C ARG A 485 -4.43 17.41 5.76
N PHE A 486 -5.13 16.95 6.80
CA PHE A 486 -6.47 16.37 6.67
C PHE A 486 -7.57 17.44 6.69
N ILE A 487 -7.44 18.49 7.51
CA ILE A 487 -8.33 19.68 7.43
C ILE A 487 -8.20 20.33 6.05
N GLN A 488 -6.98 20.54 5.57
CA GLN A 488 -6.69 21.15 4.27
C GLN A 488 -7.22 20.31 3.10
N PHE A 489 -7.14 18.97 3.19
CA PHE A 489 -7.75 18.06 2.22
C PHE A 489 -9.29 18.18 2.23
N ALA A 490 -9.92 18.18 3.41
CA ALA A 490 -11.37 18.36 3.53
C ALA A 490 -11.82 19.72 2.97
N ALA A 491 -11.11 20.81 3.29
CA ALA A 491 -11.40 22.15 2.76
C ALA A 491 -11.39 22.19 1.21
N ARG A 492 -10.45 21.47 0.57
CA ARG A 492 -10.44 21.33 -0.89
C ARG A 492 -11.61 20.47 -1.40
N VAL A 493 -11.89 19.33 -0.75
CA VAL A 493 -13.02 18.45 -1.11
C VAL A 493 -14.36 19.18 -1.00
N VAL A 494 -14.55 20.06 -0.01
CA VAL A 494 -15.73 20.93 0.07
C VAL A 494 -15.91 21.75 -1.21
N LEU A 495 -14.85 22.41 -1.72
CA LEU A 495 -14.93 23.16 -2.99
C LEU A 495 -15.23 22.26 -4.19
N GLU A 496 -14.67 21.05 -4.21
CA GLU A 496 -14.90 20.06 -5.28
C GLU A 496 -16.35 19.53 -5.35
N HIS A 497 -17.18 19.82 -4.33
CA HIS A 497 -18.63 19.55 -4.32
C HIS A 497 -19.51 20.76 -4.70
N GLN A 498 -18.97 21.99 -4.83
CA GLN A 498 -19.77 23.20 -5.12
C GLN A 498 -19.69 23.62 -6.60
N ASP A 499 -20.72 24.32 -7.11
CA ASP A 499 -20.66 24.92 -8.47
C ASP A 499 -19.45 25.87 -8.56
N PRO A 500 -18.49 25.65 -9.50
CA PRO A 500 -17.30 26.47 -9.65
C PRO A 500 -17.60 27.95 -9.88
N LYS A 501 -18.77 28.31 -10.42
CA LYS A 501 -19.17 29.72 -10.62
C LYS A 501 -19.17 30.54 -9.33
N LEU A 502 -19.39 29.90 -8.18
CA LEU A 502 -19.41 30.58 -6.88
C LEU A 502 -18.02 30.99 -6.39
N TRP A 503 -16.94 30.45 -6.97
CA TRP A 503 -15.60 30.56 -6.37
C TRP A 503 -14.41 30.54 -7.35
N ALA A 504 -14.60 30.28 -8.65
CA ALA A 504 -13.52 30.20 -9.63
C ALA A 504 -12.73 31.51 -9.77
N GLU A 505 -13.41 32.67 -9.94
CA GLU A 505 -12.71 33.96 -10.02
C GLU A 505 -12.02 34.31 -8.68
N LYS A 506 -12.53 33.82 -7.55
CA LYS A 506 -11.87 33.94 -6.23
C LYS A 506 -10.59 33.12 -6.17
N ALA A 507 -10.57 31.89 -6.70
CA ALA A 507 -9.36 31.08 -6.83
C ALA A 507 -8.32 31.73 -7.74
N LEU A 508 -8.77 32.34 -8.84
CA LEU A 508 -7.92 33.01 -9.83
C LEU A 508 -7.36 34.35 -9.31
N ALA A 509 -8.04 35.00 -8.37
CA ALA A 509 -7.62 36.25 -7.71
C ALA A 509 -6.82 36.05 -6.40
N GLU A 510 -6.81 34.85 -5.82
CA GLU A 510 -6.18 34.55 -4.52
C GLU A 510 -4.67 34.90 -4.49
N THR A 511 -4.21 35.40 -3.36
CA THR A 511 -2.84 35.88 -3.13
C THR A 511 -2.09 35.10 -2.06
N ASP A 512 -2.76 34.42 -1.13
CA ASP A 512 -2.11 33.41 -0.29
C ASP A 512 -1.67 32.23 -1.18
N PRO A 513 -0.38 31.88 -1.23
CA PRO A 513 0.13 30.90 -2.19
C PRO A 513 -0.37 29.48 -1.93
N VAL A 514 -0.71 29.14 -0.68
CA VAL A 514 -1.24 27.82 -0.32
C VAL A 514 -2.73 27.75 -0.67
N LYS A 515 -3.52 28.80 -0.34
CA LYS A 515 -4.92 28.87 -0.75
C LYS A 515 -5.06 28.86 -2.26
N ALA A 516 -4.24 29.63 -2.97
CA ALA A 516 -4.22 29.65 -4.43
C ALA A 516 -3.89 28.24 -4.98
N THR A 517 -2.84 27.59 -4.49
CA THR A 517 -2.45 26.23 -4.92
C THR A 517 -3.59 25.22 -4.75
N HIS A 518 -4.27 25.21 -3.60
CA HIS A 518 -5.32 24.22 -3.31
C HIS A 518 -6.65 24.56 -4.01
N ALA A 519 -7.02 25.84 -4.11
CA ALA A 519 -8.21 26.27 -4.86
C ALA A 519 -8.03 26.05 -6.37
N LEU A 520 -6.85 26.32 -6.94
CA LEU A 520 -6.59 26.08 -8.37
C LEU A 520 -6.55 24.58 -8.68
N LEU A 521 -6.01 23.73 -7.79
CA LEU A 521 -6.09 22.28 -7.91
C LEU A 521 -7.55 21.78 -7.93
N ALA A 522 -8.39 22.28 -7.01
CA ALA A 522 -9.82 21.98 -7.04
C ALA A 522 -10.45 22.41 -8.37
N LEU A 523 -10.17 23.65 -8.82
CA LEU A 523 -10.76 24.26 -10.01
C LEU A 523 -10.45 23.44 -11.28
N ILE A 524 -9.19 23.00 -11.42
CA ILE A 524 -8.77 22.12 -12.52
C ILE A 524 -9.56 20.81 -12.50
N ARG A 525 -9.74 20.20 -11.32
CA ARG A 525 -10.39 18.88 -11.18
C ARG A 525 -11.89 18.94 -11.48
N VAL A 526 -12.58 20.05 -11.13
CA VAL A 526 -14.01 20.23 -11.41
C VAL A 526 -14.31 20.81 -12.80
N SER A 527 -13.42 21.64 -13.37
CA SER A 527 -13.63 22.25 -14.69
C SER A 527 -13.23 21.35 -15.87
N ALA A 528 -12.54 20.24 -15.62
CA ALA A 528 -12.19 19.26 -16.65
C ALA A 528 -12.13 17.83 -16.08
N PRO A 529 -12.63 16.80 -16.79
CA PRO A 529 -12.42 15.41 -16.41
C PRO A 529 -10.98 14.97 -16.73
N CYS A 530 -10.50 13.92 -16.06
CA CYS A 530 -9.26 13.25 -16.46
C CYS A 530 -9.45 12.56 -17.82
N PRO A 531 -8.62 12.83 -18.86
CA PRO A 531 -8.82 12.28 -20.20
C PRO A 531 -8.86 10.75 -20.22
N GLU A 532 -8.02 10.09 -19.44
CA GLU A 532 -7.94 8.63 -19.32
C GLU A 532 -9.27 7.98 -18.92
N HIS A 533 -10.07 8.67 -18.10
CA HIS A 533 -11.39 8.25 -17.63
C HIS A 533 -12.53 8.61 -18.61
N THR A 534 -12.26 9.37 -19.67
CA THR A 534 -13.24 9.66 -20.73
C THR A 534 -13.15 8.64 -21.86
N ARG A 535 -14.31 8.19 -22.38
CA ARG A 535 -14.41 7.15 -23.42
C ARG A 535 -13.58 7.46 -24.68
N GLU A 536 -13.47 8.74 -25.04
CA GLU A 536 -12.76 9.18 -26.25
C GLU A 536 -11.34 9.68 -26.01
N LYS A 537 -10.94 9.93 -24.75
CA LYS A 537 -9.64 10.51 -24.35
C LYS A 537 -9.29 11.85 -25.03
N LYS A 538 -10.32 12.59 -25.47
CA LYS A 538 -10.22 13.86 -26.20
C LYS A 538 -10.81 15.05 -25.47
N VAL A 539 -11.62 14.83 -24.44
CA VAL A 539 -12.19 15.91 -23.63
C VAL A 539 -11.05 16.65 -22.94
N LYS A 540 -11.06 17.98 -23.02
CA LYS A 540 -10.09 18.87 -22.40
C LYS A 540 -10.82 20.05 -21.78
N GLY A 541 -10.26 20.61 -20.71
CA GLY A 541 -10.70 21.88 -20.16
C GLY A 541 -10.47 23.06 -21.12
N ASP A 542 -11.18 24.16 -20.87
CA ASP A 542 -11.13 25.39 -21.66
C ASP A 542 -9.71 26.02 -21.69
N PRO A 543 -9.10 26.22 -22.88
CA PRO A 543 -7.82 26.91 -23.02
C PRO A 543 -7.78 28.33 -22.44
N ALA A 544 -8.90 29.09 -22.42
CA ALA A 544 -8.92 30.43 -21.84
C ALA A 544 -8.83 30.37 -20.30
N LEU A 545 -9.57 29.47 -19.67
CA LEU A 545 -9.42 29.15 -18.24
C LEU A 545 -8.01 28.63 -17.91
N ARG A 546 -7.39 27.79 -18.76
CA ARG A 546 -5.98 27.39 -18.58
C ARG A 546 -5.05 28.61 -18.53
N GLY A 547 -5.22 29.56 -19.45
CA GLY A 547 -4.46 30.81 -19.48
C GLY A 547 -4.62 31.61 -18.18
N LYS A 548 -5.86 31.77 -17.68
CA LYS A 548 -6.12 32.42 -16.37
C LYS A 548 -5.42 31.68 -15.22
N ILE A 549 -5.48 30.34 -15.19
CA ILE A 549 -4.85 29.53 -14.14
C ILE A 549 -3.32 29.68 -14.16
N LEU A 550 -2.70 29.65 -15.35
CA LEU A 550 -1.25 29.87 -15.48
C LEU A 550 -0.83 31.28 -15.04
N GLN A 551 -1.64 32.31 -15.30
CA GLN A 551 -1.42 33.66 -14.79
C GLN A 551 -1.51 33.72 -13.25
N ALA A 552 -2.41 32.94 -12.63
CA ALA A 552 -2.48 32.85 -11.18
C ALA A 552 -1.26 32.13 -10.57
N LEU A 553 -0.87 30.97 -11.12
CA LEU A 553 0.32 30.22 -10.68
C LEU A 553 1.63 30.98 -10.93
N ALA A 554 1.68 31.87 -11.93
CA ALA A 554 2.82 32.73 -12.18
C ALA A 554 3.12 33.67 -10.99
N ARG A 555 2.10 34.12 -10.24
CA ARG A 555 2.25 35.00 -9.06
C ARG A 555 2.89 34.31 -7.85
N ILE A 556 2.77 32.99 -7.74
CA ILE A 556 3.28 32.24 -6.58
C ILE A 556 4.81 32.23 -6.62
N ASN A 557 5.45 32.84 -5.64
CA ASN A 557 6.91 32.90 -5.53
C ASN A 557 7.48 31.59 -4.94
N TRP A 558 8.61 31.12 -5.45
CA TRP A 558 9.18 29.81 -5.11
C TRP A 558 10.02 29.79 -3.83
N SER A 559 10.71 30.90 -3.54
CA SER A 559 11.53 31.03 -2.32
C SER A 559 10.71 30.87 -1.05
N ASP A 560 9.45 31.30 -1.11
CA ASP A 560 8.59 31.49 0.05
C ASP A 560 7.82 30.21 0.44
N LEU A 561 7.99 29.15 -0.36
CA LEU A 561 7.36 27.84 -0.18
C LEU A 561 8.28 26.84 0.53
N THR A 562 7.70 26.02 1.41
CA THR A 562 8.34 24.79 1.93
C THR A 562 8.44 23.71 0.86
N THR A 563 9.23 22.65 1.11
CA THR A 563 9.28 21.46 0.21
C THR A 563 7.90 20.90 -0.11
N ALA A 564 7.02 20.74 0.89
CA ALA A 564 5.67 20.24 0.68
C ALA A 564 4.86 21.15 -0.26
N GLN A 565 4.86 22.46 0.01
CA GLN A 565 4.15 23.45 -0.82
C GLN A 565 4.70 23.55 -2.26
N ARG A 566 5.99 23.25 -2.47
CA ARG A 566 6.59 23.12 -3.81
C ARG A 566 6.07 21.88 -4.55
N LEU A 567 5.93 20.75 -3.85
CA LEU A 567 5.32 19.53 -4.40
C LEU A 567 3.84 19.75 -4.70
N ASP A 568 3.09 20.43 -3.81
CA ASP A 568 1.70 20.82 -4.04
C ASP A 568 1.57 21.68 -5.31
N LEU A 569 2.43 22.71 -5.45
CA LEU A 569 2.46 23.59 -6.63
C LEU A 569 2.79 22.83 -7.93
N ILE A 570 3.79 21.95 -7.90
CA ILE A 570 4.13 21.10 -9.06
C ILE A 570 2.95 20.19 -9.43
N ARG A 571 2.26 19.61 -8.43
CA ARG A 571 1.06 18.79 -8.67
C ARG A 571 -0.03 19.57 -9.42
N VAL A 572 -0.23 20.87 -9.14
CA VAL A 572 -1.18 21.68 -9.91
C VAL A 572 -0.84 21.69 -11.40
N TYR A 573 0.44 21.87 -11.77
CA TYR A 573 0.88 21.83 -13.16
C TYR A 573 0.69 20.45 -13.81
N HIS A 574 0.92 19.35 -13.08
CA HIS A 574 0.66 18.00 -13.57
C HIS A 574 -0.81 17.79 -13.96
N VAL A 575 -1.74 18.11 -13.05
CA VAL A 575 -3.18 17.95 -13.32
C VAL A 575 -3.65 18.94 -14.40
N LEU A 576 -3.14 20.18 -14.39
CA LEU A 576 -3.47 21.20 -15.39
C LEU A 576 -3.13 20.73 -16.81
N PHE A 577 -1.88 20.32 -17.06
CA PHE A 577 -1.43 19.94 -18.39
C PHE A 577 -1.94 18.56 -18.84
N ASN A 578 -2.28 17.66 -17.92
CA ASN A 578 -3.06 16.45 -18.22
C ASN A 578 -4.48 16.83 -18.71
N ARG A 579 -5.26 17.57 -17.91
CA ARG A 579 -6.70 17.80 -18.16
C ARG A 579 -7.03 18.92 -19.15
N PHE A 580 -6.18 19.93 -19.29
CA PHE A 580 -6.32 21.04 -20.25
C PHE A 580 -5.37 20.90 -21.46
N GLY A 581 -4.59 19.82 -21.50
CA GLY A 581 -3.61 19.57 -22.55
C GLY A 581 -2.40 20.52 -22.53
N PRO A 582 -1.51 20.41 -23.54
CA PRO A 582 -0.23 21.10 -23.53
C PRO A 582 -0.39 22.62 -23.67
N PRO A 583 0.50 23.41 -23.03
CA PRO A 583 0.54 24.85 -23.17
C PRO A 583 0.90 25.29 -24.60
N THR A 584 0.54 26.51 -24.96
CA THR A 584 1.07 27.23 -26.15
C THR A 584 2.57 27.47 -26.01
N ALA A 585 3.25 27.84 -27.11
CA ALA A 585 4.67 28.16 -27.09
C ALA A 585 5.02 29.28 -26.08
N GLN A 586 4.15 30.28 -25.93
CA GLN A 586 4.34 31.39 -24.98
C GLN A 586 4.14 30.94 -23.53
N GLU A 587 3.06 30.22 -23.23
CA GLU A 587 2.81 29.63 -21.90
C GLU A 587 3.95 28.67 -21.49
N ARG A 588 4.45 27.86 -22.45
CA ARG A 588 5.60 26.95 -22.26
C ARG A 588 6.86 27.71 -21.89
N GLU A 589 7.25 28.71 -22.69
CA GLU A 589 8.52 29.40 -22.44
C GLU A 589 8.46 30.26 -21.17
N ALA A 590 7.32 30.86 -20.84
CA ALA A 590 7.12 31.55 -19.56
C ALA A 590 7.29 30.60 -18.36
N TYR A 591 6.77 29.37 -18.44
CA TYR A 591 7.03 28.34 -17.41
C TYR A 591 8.53 27.98 -17.36
N LEU A 592 9.14 27.69 -18.51
CA LEU A 592 10.53 27.26 -18.55
C LEU A 592 11.49 28.35 -18.04
N GLN A 593 11.27 29.62 -18.35
CA GLN A 593 12.08 30.72 -17.80
C GLN A 593 12.04 30.79 -16.27
N LYS A 594 10.88 30.49 -15.66
CA LYS A 594 10.72 30.48 -14.19
C LYS A 594 11.32 29.23 -13.54
N TYR A 595 11.14 28.04 -14.11
CA TYR A 595 11.45 26.77 -13.44
C TYR A 595 12.72 26.04 -13.96
N ARG A 596 13.17 26.27 -15.20
CA ARG A 596 14.44 25.74 -15.74
C ARG A 596 15.66 26.11 -14.88
N PRO A 597 15.79 27.32 -14.29
CA PRO A 597 16.94 27.67 -13.44
C PRO A 597 16.93 26.95 -12.09
N LEU A 598 15.75 26.55 -11.59
CA LEU A 598 15.58 25.99 -10.25
C LEU A 598 15.97 24.50 -10.18
N PHE A 599 15.93 23.77 -11.29
CA PHE A 599 16.34 22.36 -11.37
C PHE A 599 17.85 22.23 -11.60
N PRO A 600 18.60 21.39 -10.84
CA PRO A 600 18.18 20.68 -9.63
C PRO A 600 18.12 21.59 -8.39
N THR A 601 17.15 21.31 -7.55
CA THR A 601 16.84 22.00 -6.28
C THR A 601 17.63 21.43 -5.11
N GLY A 602 18.09 20.18 -5.20
CA GLY A 602 18.76 19.45 -4.12
C GLY A 602 17.81 18.69 -3.20
N ASP A 603 16.51 18.66 -3.52
CA ASP A 603 15.50 17.82 -2.88
C ASP A 603 15.02 16.78 -3.90
N ARG A 604 15.19 15.48 -3.60
CA ARG A 604 14.95 14.42 -4.58
C ARG A 604 13.49 14.31 -5.04
N TYR A 605 12.53 14.70 -4.19
CA TYR A 605 11.11 14.61 -4.52
C TYR A 605 10.69 15.79 -5.38
N VAL A 606 11.15 17.00 -5.02
CA VAL A 606 10.92 18.19 -5.84
C VAL A 606 11.60 18.04 -7.21
N ASP A 607 12.82 17.50 -7.25
CA ASP A 607 13.55 17.27 -8.50
C ASP A 607 12.92 16.15 -9.36
N GLY A 608 12.41 15.08 -8.76
CA GLY A 608 11.67 14.03 -9.46
C GLY A 608 10.36 14.51 -10.08
N GLU A 609 9.56 15.30 -9.35
CA GLU A 609 8.28 15.82 -9.85
C GLU A 609 8.46 17.00 -10.83
N LEU A 610 9.47 17.86 -10.63
CA LEU A 610 9.81 18.95 -11.55
C LEU A 610 10.39 18.41 -12.87
N LEU A 611 11.25 17.38 -12.81
CA LEU A 611 11.79 16.74 -14.02
C LEU A 611 10.67 16.18 -14.91
N GLN A 612 9.59 15.64 -14.35
CA GLN A 612 8.45 15.18 -15.13
C GLN A 612 7.78 16.32 -15.93
N VAL A 613 7.69 17.54 -15.37
CA VAL A 613 7.18 18.71 -16.09
C VAL A 613 8.17 19.19 -17.16
N LEU A 614 9.47 19.25 -16.85
CA LEU A 614 10.51 19.63 -17.82
C LEU A 614 10.60 18.64 -18.99
N VAL A 615 10.41 17.34 -18.74
CA VAL A 615 10.31 16.31 -19.79
C VAL A 615 9.04 16.48 -20.62
N TYR A 616 7.88 16.68 -20.00
CA TYR A 616 6.62 16.89 -20.72
C TYR A 616 6.70 18.12 -21.66
N LEU A 617 7.30 19.22 -21.16
CA LEU A 617 7.53 20.44 -21.94
C LEU A 617 8.73 20.33 -22.91
N GLN A 618 9.43 19.19 -22.95
CA GLN A 618 10.60 18.93 -23.80
C GLN A 618 11.67 20.03 -23.62
N ASP A 619 12.13 20.25 -22.39
CA ASP A 619 13.23 21.17 -22.12
C ASP A 619 14.60 20.57 -22.47
N GLU A 620 15.40 21.32 -23.22
CA GLU A 620 16.72 20.88 -23.69
C GLU A 620 17.76 20.75 -22.57
N THR A 621 17.57 21.40 -21.42
CA THR A 621 18.50 21.28 -20.28
C THR A 621 18.18 20.10 -19.37
N ALA A 622 17.02 19.46 -19.54
CA ALA A 622 16.58 18.35 -18.69
C ALA A 622 17.51 17.14 -18.78
N ALA A 623 17.90 16.71 -19.99
CA ALA A 623 18.81 15.57 -20.20
C ALA A 623 20.18 15.73 -19.51
N PRO A 624 21.00 16.77 -19.77
CA PRO A 624 22.31 16.90 -19.14
C PRO A 624 22.22 17.07 -17.60
N LYS A 625 21.20 17.76 -17.09
CA LYS A 625 20.99 17.93 -15.64
C LYS A 625 20.60 16.61 -14.96
N ALA A 626 19.59 15.92 -15.48
CA ALA A 626 19.10 14.67 -14.89
C ALA A 626 20.08 13.51 -15.06
N MET A 627 20.89 13.47 -16.13
CA MET A 627 21.98 12.48 -16.26
C MET A 627 23.09 12.71 -15.22
N LYS A 628 23.35 13.96 -14.83
CA LYS A 628 24.27 14.26 -13.70
C LYS A 628 23.69 13.77 -12.36
N LEU A 629 22.39 14.00 -12.10
CA LEU A 629 21.72 13.46 -10.91
C LEU A 629 21.76 11.92 -10.89
N LEU A 630 21.42 11.28 -12.01
CA LEU A 630 21.46 9.83 -12.19
C LEU A 630 22.82 9.21 -11.86
N ALA A 631 23.92 9.91 -12.17
CA ALA A 631 25.29 9.47 -11.85
C ALA A 631 25.71 9.75 -10.39
N GLN A 632 24.95 10.55 -9.64
CA GLN A 632 25.23 10.95 -8.25
C GLN A 632 24.24 10.35 -7.23
N ALA A 633 23.10 9.84 -7.71
CA ALA A 633 22.02 9.23 -6.97
C ALA A 633 22.47 7.95 -6.21
N PRO A 634 22.43 7.96 -4.86
CA PRO A 634 22.95 6.86 -4.04
C PRO A 634 22.00 5.64 -3.93
N THR A 635 20.74 5.77 -4.34
CA THR A 635 19.73 4.70 -4.28
C THR A 635 19.28 4.32 -5.69
N GLN A 636 19.04 3.03 -5.94
CA GLN A 636 18.56 2.57 -7.26
C GLN A 636 17.15 3.12 -7.57
N GLU A 637 16.38 3.45 -6.54
CA GLU A 637 15.09 4.10 -6.57
C GLU A 637 15.20 5.53 -7.11
N GLU A 638 16.15 6.34 -6.62
CA GLU A 638 16.40 7.67 -7.18
C GLU A 638 16.85 7.59 -8.65
N GLN A 639 17.69 6.61 -8.99
CA GLN A 639 18.10 6.38 -10.37
C GLN A 639 16.91 5.96 -11.28
N LEU A 640 16.05 5.06 -10.78
CA LEU A 640 14.81 4.64 -11.46
C LEU A 640 13.83 5.79 -11.66
N GLU A 641 13.76 6.75 -10.74
CA GLU A 641 12.93 7.95 -10.86
C GLU A 641 13.36 8.82 -12.04
N TYR A 642 14.64 9.21 -12.09
CA TYR A 642 15.15 10.03 -13.19
C TYR A 642 15.08 9.30 -14.54
N VAL A 643 15.40 7.99 -14.57
CA VAL A 643 15.33 7.20 -15.82
C VAL A 643 13.88 7.01 -16.28
N ARG A 644 12.93 6.79 -15.36
CA ARG A 644 11.48 6.75 -15.63
C ARG A 644 10.97 8.07 -16.18
N ALA A 645 11.42 9.22 -15.64
CA ALA A 645 11.03 10.52 -16.17
C ALA A 645 11.61 10.75 -17.57
N LEU A 646 12.93 10.61 -17.73
CA LEU A 646 13.66 10.87 -18.98
C LEU A 646 13.20 10.04 -20.20
N ARG A 647 12.54 8.89 -19.99
CA ARG A 647 12.13 7.99 -21.10
C ARG A 647 11.19 8.63 -22.13
N MET A 648 10.55 9.75 -21.81
CA MET A 648 9.66 10.48 -22.73
C MET A 648 10.33 11.70 -23.38
N LEU A 649 11.60 11.97 -23.09
CA LEU A 649 12.32 13.14 -23.57
C LEU A 649 12.94 12.89 -24.96
N ARG A 650 12.65 13.78 -25.92
CA ARG A 650 13.24 13.81 -27.27
C ARG A 650 14.27 14.95 -27.42
N ALA A 651 14.08 16.06 -26.72
CA ALA A 651 14.97 17.22 -26.75
C ALA A 651 16.23 17.06 -25.87
N GLY A 652 17.27 17.88 -26.10
CA GLY A 652 18.43 18.00 -25.19
C GLY A 652 19.46 16.87 -25.20
N TRP A 653 19.26 15.81 -25.98
CA TRP A 653 20.18 14.68 -26.03
C TRP A 653 21.40 14.93 -26.93
N THR A 654 22.60 14.70 -26.40
CA THR A 654 23.81 14.45 -27.20
C THR A 654 24.00 12.94 -27.41
N PRO A 655 24.75 12.49 -28.43
CA PRO A 655 25.04 11.07 -28.62
C PRO A 655 25.65 10.40 -27.38
N GLU A 656 26.53 11.10 -26.66
CA GLU A 656 27.16 10.61 -25.44
C GLU A 656 26.16 10.47 -24.29
N LEU A 657 25.32 11.48 -24.02
CA LEU A 657 24.27 11.39 -22.99
C LEU A 657 23.27 10.26 -23.30
N ARG A 658 22.93 10.08 -24.59
CA ARG A 658 22.07 8.98 -25.06
C ARG A 658 22.73 7.62 -24.82
N ARG A 659 24.03 7.50 -25.12
CA ARG A 659 24.83 6.28 -24.91
C ARG A 659 24.92 5.93 -23.42
N GLN A 660 25.19 6.92 -22.56
CA GLN A 660 25.20 6.76 -21.10
C GLN A 660 23.85 6.32 -20.55
N TYR A 661 22.75 6.92 -21.02
CA TYR A 661 21.38 6.57 -20.61
C TYR A 661 21.03 5.12 -20.95
N PHE A 662 21.34 4.64 -22.16
CA PHE A 662 21.08 3.24 -22.51
C PHE A 662 22.07 2.26 -21.86
N LEU A 663 23.31 2.68 -21.60
CA LEU A 663 24.29 1.89 -20.85
C LEU A 663 23.82 1.64 -19.41
N TRP A 664 23.11 2.59 -18.79
CA TRP A 664 22.53 2.41 -17.45
C TRP A 664 21.62 1.18 -17.39
N PHE A 665 20.78 0.90 -18.40
CA PHE A 665 19.93 -0.30 -18.40
C PHE A 665 20.72 -1.61 -18.42
N VAL A 666 21.93 -1.62 -18.99
CA VAL A 666 22.80 -2.80 -18.98
C VAL A 666 23.41 -2.99 -17.59
N LYS A 667 23.75 -1.90 -16.88
CA LYS A 667 24.18 -1.95 -15.47
C LYS A 667 23.04 -2.38 -14.54
N ALA A 668 21.85 -1.79 -14.73
CA ALA A 668 20.67 -1.95 -13.88
C ALA A 668 20.04 -3.34 -13.95
N ALA A 669 20.41 -4.20 -14.91
CA ALA A 669 20.01 -5.61 -14.91
C ALA A 669 20.59 -6.41 -13.73
N ASN A 670 21.66 -5.93 -13.09
CA ASN A 670 22.19 -6.52 -11.85
C ASN A 670 21.42 -6.06 -10.59
N TYR A 671 20.59 -5.02 -10.69
CA TYR A 671 19.79 -4.50 -9.57
C TYR A 671 18.72 -5.50 -9.12
N LYS A 672 18.31 -5.37 -7.86
CA LYS A 672 17.35 -6.27 -7.21
C LYS A 672 16.11 -5.51 -6.80
N GLY A 673 14.98 -6.20 -6.76
CA GLY A 673 13.71 -5.61 -6.36
C GLY A 673 12.54 -6.57 -6.47
N GLY A 674 11.35 -5.98 -6.48
CA GLY A 674 10.07 -6.65 -6.45
C GLY A 674 9.73 -7.55 -7.63
N ALA A 675 8.61 -8.27 -7.52
CA ALA A 675 8.20 -9.30 -8.49
C ALA A 675 8.08 -8.77 -9.94
N SER A 676 7.71 -7.51 -10.12
CA SER A 676 7.55 -6.85 -11.43
C SER A 676 8.78 -6.05 -11.90
N PHE A 677 9.84 -5.95 -11.07
CA PHE A 677 11.00 -5.05 -11.27
C PHE A 677 11.66 -5.17 -12.65
N ALA A 678 12.09 -6.38 -13.02
CA ALA A 678 12.77 -6.62 -14.29
C ALA A 678 11.88 -6.37 -15.51
N ASN A 679 10.55 -6.37 -15.35
CA ASN A 679 9.61 -6.05 -16.42
C ASN A 679 9.30 -4.54 -16.48
N PHE A 680 9.29 -3.83 -15.35
CA PHE A 680 9.29 -2.35 -15.36
C PHE A 680 10.53 -1.80 -16.10
N LEU A 681 11.74 -2.34 -15.86
CA LEU A 681 12.94 -1.96 -16.62
C LEU A 681 12.79 -2.15 -18.13
N LYS A 682 12.17 -3.26 -18.58
CA LYS A 682 11.90 -3.51 -20.01
C LYS A 682 10.90 -2.49 -20.58
N LEU A 683 9.83 -2.17 -19.86
CA LEU A 683 8.84 -1.17 -20.28
C LEU A 683 9.47 0.23 -20.40
N ILE A 684 10.28 0.64 -19.41
CA ILE A 684 10.96 1.94 -19.43
C ILE A 684 11.98 2.00 -20.58
N LYS A 685 12.75 0.93 -20.83
CA LYS A 685 13.66 0.84 -22.00
C LYS A 685 12.87 0.91 -23.31
N ALA A 686 11.72 0.27 -23.42
CA ALA A 686 10.89 0.28 -24.63
C ALA A 686 10.30 1.68 -24.92
N ASP A 687 9.74 2.35 -23.92
CA ASP A 687 9.28 3.75 -24.03
C ASP A 687 10.42 4.66 -24.52
N ALA A 688 11.61 4.53 -23.91
CA ALA A 688 12.78 5.31 -24.30
C ALA A 688 13.28 5.01 -25.72
N VAL A 689 13.29 3.75 -26.15
CA VAL A 689 13.65 3.37 -27.54
C VAL A 689 12.67 3.97 -28.54
N ALA A 690 11.39 4.07 -28.21
CA ALA A 690 10.38 4.77 -29.03
C ALA A 690 10.58 6.30 -29.11
N THR A 691 11.53 6.88 -28.35
CA THR A 691 11.99 8.27 -28.56
C THR A 691 13.12 8.41 -29.57
N LEU A 692 13.82 7.33 -29.94
CA LEU A 692 14.98 7.35 -30.83
C LEU A 692 14.59 7.43 -32.30
N SER A 693 15.30 8.27 -33.06
CA SER A 693 15.34 8.22 -34.52
C SER A 693 15.98 6.91 -35.03
N PRO A 694 15.70 6.47 -36.27
CA PRO A 694 16.34 5.27 -36.84
C PRO A 694 17.88 5.34 -36.85
N ALA A 695 18.44 6.55 -37.03
CA ALA A 695 19.89 6.77 -36.99
C ALA A 695 20.47 6.57 -35.58
N GLU A 696 19.83 7.08 -34.53
CA GLU A 696 20.23 6.79 -33.14
C GLU A 696 20.09 5.31 -32.80
N GLN A 697 19.02 4.64 -33.26
CA GLN A 697 18.83 3.20 -33.03
C GLN A 697 19.96 2.37 -33.65
N GLN A 698 20.40 2.72 -34.87
CA GLN A 698 21.54 2.08 -35.52
C GLN A 698 22.87 2.38 -34.81
N ALA A 699 23.09 3.64 -34.39
CA ALA A 699 24.31 4.07 -33.70
C ALA A 699 24.44 3.54 -32.26
N LEU A 700 23.33 3.10 -31.64
CA LEU A 700 23.29 2.50 -30.30
C LEU A 700 22.97 1.00 -30.34
N ALA A 701 22.96 0.37 -31.51
CA ALA A 701 22.56 -1.04 -31.68
C ALA A 701 23.35 -1.99 -30.78
N ASP A 702 24.64 -1.69 -30.54
CA ASP A 702 25.52 -2.44 -29.63
C ASP A 702 24.99 -2.49 -28.19
N ILE A 703 24.58 -1.34 -27.63
CA ILE A 703 24.02 -1.25 -26.26
C ILE A 703 22.55 -1.68 -26.22
N LEU A 704 21.78 -1.38 -27.27
CA LEU A 704 20.37 -1.76 -27.33
C LEU A 704 20.19 -3.28 -27.34
N GLN A 705 21.08 -4.00 -28.03
CA GLN A 705 21.10 -5.46 -28.14
C GLN A 705 22.02 -6.16 -27.10
N ALA A 706 22.84 -5.41 -26.35
CA ALA A 706 23.75 -5.95 -25.34
C ALA A 706 23.05 -6.88 -24.36
N ASN A 707 23.59 -8.09 -24.18
CA ASN A 707 23.18 -9.01 -23.13
C ASN A 707 23.69 -8.49 -21.77
N PRO A 708 22.83 -8.12 -20.81
CA PRO A 708 23.32 -7.59 -19.54
C PRO A 708 24.08 -8.61 -18.70
N ALA A 709 23.85 -9.92 -18.90
CA ALA A 709 24.52 -10.98 -18.18
C ALA A 709 26.04 -11.09 -18.48
N THR A 710 26.54 -10.44 -19.53
CA THR A 710 27.98 -10.42 -19.85
C THR A 710 28.72 -9.24 -19.20
N ILE A 711 28.03 -8.28 -18.56
CA ILE A 711 28.68 -7.20 -17.82
C ILE A 711 28.59 -7.48 -16.32
N LYS A 712 29.65 -8.10 -15.79
CA LYS A 712 30.02 -7.90 -14.39
C LYS A 712 30.42 -6.44 -14.24
N LEU A 713 29.74 -5.71 -13.35
CA LEU A 713 30.24 -4.41 -12.90
C LEU A 713 31.58 -4.62 -12.19
N PRO A 714 32.54 -3.68 -12.30
CA PRO A 714 33.61 -3.58 -11.32
C PRO A 714 32.96 -3.43 -9.94
N GLU A 715 33.41 -4.23 -8.96
CA GLU A 715 33.10 -3.92 -7.57
C GLU A 715 33.70 -2.55 -7.25
N GLU A 716 32.98 -1.71 -6.50
CA GLU A 716 33.55 -0.45 -6.01
C GLU A 716 34.79 -0.78 -5.18
N ALA A 717 35.90 -0.09 -5.45
CA ALA A 717 37.18 -0.36 -4.79
C ALA A 717 36.97 -0.36 -3.26
N PRO A 718 37.20 -1.50 -2.58
CA PRO A 718 36.77 -1.66 -1.20
C PRO A 718 37.42 -0.60 -0.32
N ARG A 719 36.60 0.12 0.46
CA ARG A 719 37.09 1.09 1.43
C ARG A 719 38.12 0.41 2.35
N PRO A 720 39.27 1.04 2.64
CA PRO A 720 40.26 0.44 3.52
C PRO A 720 39.65 0.19 4.90
N PHE A 721 40.03 -0.92 5.51
CA PHE A 721 39.69 -1.22 6.91
C PHE A 721 40.25 -0.11 7.81
N VAL A 722 39.43 0.37 8.74
CA VAL A 722 39.78 1.40 9.72
C VAL A 722 39.98 0.74 11.09
N LYS A 723 38.93 0.07 11.59
CA LYS A 723 38.93 -0.67 12.87
C LYS A 723 37.66 -1.51 12.96
N ALA A 724 37.73 -2.70 13.55
CA ALA A 724 36.55 -3.43 14.00
C ALA A 724 36.02 -2.72 15.26
N TRP A 725 34.94 -1.96 15.12
CA TRP A 725 34.47 -1.05 16.17
C TRP A 725 33.65 -1.78 17.23
N THR A 726 33.87 -1.44 18.51
CA THR A 726 33.10 -1.96 19.63
C THR A 726 32.17 -0.89 20.23
N MET A 727 31.21 -1.32 21.06
CA MET A 727 30.39 -0.39 21.85
C MET A 727 31.22 0.48 22.79
N GLU A 728 32.33 -0.03 23.33
CA GLU A 728 33.23 0.72 24.21
C GLU A 728 33.98 1.84 23.47
N ASP A 729 34.38 1.60 22.22
CA ASP A 729 35.09 2.58 21.39
C ASP A 729 34.25 3.80 21.01
N LEU A 730 32.97 3.57 20.74
CA LEU A 730 32.09 4.55 20.08
C LEU A 730 31.08 5.20 21.04
N THR A 731 30.71 4.55 22.15
CA THR A 731 29.83 5.15 23.17
C THR A 731 30.31 6.54 23.63
N PRO A 732 31.60 6.76 23.98
CA PRO A 732 32.07 8.06 24.48
C PRO A 732 31.92 9.23 23.48
N LEU A 733 31.73 8.91 22.19
CA LEU A 733 31.60 9.91 21.13
C LEU A 733 30.14 10.36 20.92
N LEU A 734 29.16 9.58 21.37
CA LEU A 734 27.73 9.86 21.14
C LEU A 734 27.29 11.14 21.87
N ASP A 735 27.61 11.25 23.15
CA ASP A 735 27.10 12.31 24.04
C ASP A 735 27.53 13.72 23.61
N GLN A 736 28.76 13.84 23.09
CA GLN A 736 29.34 15.12 22.65
C GLN A 736 29.24 15.32 21.13
N GLY A 737 29.44 14.24 20.34
CA GLY A 737 29.61 14.33 18.89
C GLY A 737 28.33 14.61 18.11
N LEU A 738 27.16 14.21 18.62
CA LEU A 738 25.89 14.31 17.90
C LEU A 738 25.19 15.67 18.01
N GLN A 739 25.60 16.56 18.93
CA GLN A 739 24.83 17.76 19.29
C GLN A 739 24.67 18.76 18.13
N ARG A 740 25.71 18.94 17.30
CA ARG A 740 25.76 19.86 16.16
C ARG A 740 26.94 19.56 15.23
N GLY A 741 27.06 20.29 14.12
CA GLY A 741 28.19 20.23 13.19
C GLY A 741 28.26 18.98 12.30
N ARG A 742 27.22 18.13 12.32
CA ARG A 742 27.16 16.90 11.52
C ARG A 742 26.86 17.21 10.05
N ASN A 743 27.26 16.33 9.13
CA ASN A 743 27.00 16.51 7.69
C ASN A 743 25.92 15.55 7.15
N PHE A 744 24.76 16.10 6.82
CA PHE A 744 23.59 15.37 6.30
C PHE A 744 23.90 14.56 5.03
N ASP A 745 24.53 15.18 4.03
CA ASP A 745 24.78 14.55 2.73
C ASP A 745 25.81 13.41 2.84
N ARG A 746 26.78 13.57 3.74
CA ARG A 746 27.75 12.52 4.11
C ARG A 746 27.03 11.38 4.84
N GLY A 747 26.17 11.68 5.81
CA GLY A 747 25.34 10.68 6.51
C GLY A 747 24.46 9.86 5.56
N ARG A 748 23.68 10.51 4.68
CA ARG A 748 22.87 9.82 3.64
C ARG A 748 23.73 8.99 2.69
N ARG A 749 24.90 9.48 2.28
CA ARG A 749 25.83 8.70 1.44
C ARG A 749 26.37 7.48 2.18
N ILE A 750 26.70 7.59 3.46
CA ILE A 750 27.18 6.46 4.26
C ILE A 750 26.06 5.43 4.47
N PHE A 751 24.81 5.85 4.68
CA PHE A 751 23.65 4.94 4.75
C PHE A 751 23.47 4.14 3.44
N ALA A 752 23.90 4.68 2.30
CA ALA A 752 23.99 3.93 1.04
C ALA A 752 25.23 3.01 0.96
N THR A 753 26.44 3.53 1.19
CA THR A 753 27.68 2.76 1.00
C THR A 753 27.92 1.70 2.09
N ALA A 754 27.33 1.86 3.28
CA ALA A 754 27.22 0.83 4.31
C ALA A 754 26.07 -0.17 4.05
N LYS A 755 25.42 -0.08 2.88
CA LYS A 755 24.33 -0.95 2.40
C LYS A 755 23.06 -0.92 3.25
N CYS A 756 22.87 0.08 4.12
CA CYS A 756 21.67 0.20 4.95
C CYS A 756 20.42 0.34 4.07
N PHE A 757 20.43 1.15 3.00
CA PHE A 757 19.34 1.23 2.02
C PHE A 757 19.03 -0.09 1.28
N ALA A 758 19.97 -1.04 1.22
CA ALA A 758 19.71 -2.34 0.58
C ALA A 758 18.75 -3.21 1.41
N CYS A 759 18.71 -3.00 2.74
CA CYS A 759 17.81 -3.70 3.64
C CYS A 759 16.67 -2.84 4.18
N HIS A 760 16.95 -1.58 4.53
CA HIS A 760 16.08 -0.72 5.32
C HIS A 760 15.47 0.41 4.52
N ARG A 761 14.24 0.75 4.90
CA ARG A 761 13.53 1.92 4.39
C ARG A 761 13.86 3.13 5.26
N PHE A 762 14.15 4.28 4.67
CA PHE A 762 14.38 5.53 5.39
C PHE A 762 13.97 6.73 4.53
N ASP A 763 13.14 7.62 5.07
CA ASP A 763 12.48 8.72 4.36
C ASP A 763 11.91 8.30 2.99
N ASN A 764 11.14 7.20 3.00
CA ASN A 764 10.57 6.54 1.82
C ASN A 764 11.56 6.01 0.74
N GLU A 765 12.87 6.07 0.97
CA GLU A 765 13.89 5.44 0.14
C GLU A 765 14.29 4.05 0.64
N GLY A 766 14.91 3.24 -0.22
CA GLY A 766 15.48 1.95 0.14
C GLY A 766 14.48 0.79 0.26
N GLY A 767 15.05 -0.41 0.44
CA GLY A 767 14.33 -1.68 0.50
C GLY A 767 13.53 -1.90 1.78
N SER A 768 12.67 -2.92 1.77
CA SER A 768 11.80 -3.28 2.90
C SER A 768 12.07 -4.70 3.42
N VAL A 769 13.35 -5.08 3.40
CA VAL A 769 13.86 -6.36 3.92
C VAL A 769 13.91 -6.36 5.44
N GLY A 770 14.39 -5.26 6.02
CA GLY A 770 14.42 -4.94 7.43
C GLY A 770 13.39 -3.85 7.79
N PRO A 771 13.39 -3.37 9.04
CA PRO A 771 12.48 -2.33 9.50
C PRO A 771 12.66 -1.00 8.77
N ASP A 772 11.55 -0.26 8.63
CA ASP A 772 11.55 1.15 8.26
C ASP A 772 12.13 1.97 9.43
N LEU A 773 13.28 2.60 9.16
CA LEU A 773 14.06 3.36 10.13
C LEU A 773 13.69 4.85 10.15
N THR A 774 12.76 5.32 9.31
CA THR A 774 12.34 6.74 9.29
C THR A 774 11.85 7.20 10.68
N GLY A 775 11.21 6.30 11.43
CA GLY A 775 10.75 6.55 12.81
C GLY A 775 11.73 6.15 13.92
N VAL A 776 12.96 5.69 13.60
CA VAL A 776 13.85 5.02 14.57
C VAL A 776 14.19 5.89 15.79
N ALA A 777 14.39 7.19 15.56
CA ALA A 777 14.68 8.21 16.57
C ALA A 777 13.51 8.51 17.53
N GLY A 778 12.35 7.87 17.37
CA GLY A 778 11.25 7.88 18.34
C GLY A 778 11.17 6.63 19.21
N ARG A 779 12.03 5.63 18.97
CA ARG A 779 11.95 4.29 19.60
C ARG A 779 13.26 3.83 20.25
N PHE A 780 14.40 4.31 19.77
CA PHE A 780 15.74 3.90 20.21
C PHE A 780 16.57 5.12 20.58
N SER A 781 17.40 5.01 21.63
CA SER A 781 18.43 6.01 21.93
C SER A 781 19.61 5.88 20.94
N PRO A 782 20.52 6.87 20.86
CA PRO A 782 21.73 6.77 20.04
C PRO A 782 22.59 5.54 20.37
N ARG A 783 22.58 5.09 21.63
CA ARG A 783 23.30 3.91 22.08
C ARG A 783 22.66 2.62 21.57
N ASP A 784 21.34 2.48 21.73
CA ASP A 784 20.60 1.28 21.30
C ASP A 784 20.67 1.12 19.77
N LEU A 785 20.65 2.25 19.04
CA LEU A 785 20.81 2.29 17.59
C LEU A 785 22.21 1.87 17.13
N LEU A 786 23.27 2.34 17.81
CA LEU A 786 24.65 1.91 17.56
C LEU A 786 24.82 0.41 17.86
N GLU A 787 24.29 -0.06 18.99
CA GLU A 787 24.36 -1.47 19.39
C GLU A 787 23.67 -2.39 18.38
N SER A 788 22.52 -1.97 17.85
CA SER A 788 21.81 -2.66 16.78
C SER A 788 22.60 -2.76 15.47
N ILE A 789 23.58 -1.87 15.23
CA ILE A 789 24.43 -1.88 14.03
C ILE A 789 25.70 -2.72 14.23
N LEU A 790 26.31 -2.66 15.43
CA LEU A 790 27.52 -3.42 15.75
C LEU A 790 27.24 -4.89 16.10
N GLU A 791 26.15 -5.16 16.83
CA GLU A 791 25.77 -6.47 17.35
C GLU A 791 24.42 -6.96 16.77
N PRO A 792 24.20 -6.98 15.43
CA PRO A 792 22.87 -7.14 14.82
C PRO A 792 22.18 -8.50 15.05
N SER A 793 22.85 -9.46 15.69
CA SER A 793 22.29 -10.76 16.12
C SER A 793 22.01 -10.85 17.63
N LYS A 794 22.25 -9.77 18.41
CA LYS A 794 21.97 -9.71 19.84
C LYS A 794 20.47 -9.73 20.14
N GLU A 795 19.72 -8.88 19.45
CA GLU A 795 18.27 -8.84 19.46
C GLU A 795 17.76 -8.76 18.01
N ILE A 796 17.19 -9.86 17.53
CA ILE A 796 16.63 -9.95 16.17
C ILE A 796 15.11 -9.84 16.29
N SER A 797 14.53 -8.75 15.79
CA SER A 797 13.07 -8.60 15.72
C SER A 797 12.43 -9.74 14.92
N ASP A 798 11.45 -10.41 15.51
CA ASP A 798 10.70 -11.54 14.94
C ASP A 798 9.91 -11.17 13.66
N GLN A 799 9.72 -9.88 13.39
CA GLN A 799 9.22 -9.42 12.09
C GLN A 799 10.21 -9.74 10.95
N TYR A 800 11.51 -9.72 11.25
CA TYR A 800 12.61 -9.80 10.28
C TYR A 800 13.52 -11.03 10.49
N GLN A 801 13.34 -11.76 11.58
CA GLN A 801 14.01 -13.03 11.84
C GLN A 801 13.67 -14.08 10.76
N ALA A 802 14.69 -14.79 10.29
CA ALA A 802 14.52 -15.94 9.40
C ALA A 802 14.10 -17.19 10.18
N VAL A 803 13.45 -18.15 9.51
CA VAL A 803 13.34 -19.53 10.00
C VAL A 803 14.46 -20.39 9.43
N GLU A 804 14.93 -21.33 10.25
CA GLU A 804 15.68 -22.50 9.84
C GLU A 804 14.70 -23.69 9.78
N ILE A 805 14.55 -24.30 8.61
CA ILE A 805 13.67 -25.45 8.37
C ILE A 805 14.55 -26.67 8.10
N LEU A 806 14.43 -27.69 8.95
CA LEU A 806 14.94 -29.03 8.68
C LEU A 806 13.84 -29.84 7.98
N THR A 807 14.18 -30.45 6.86
CA THR A 807 13.29 -31.37 6.12
C THR A 807 13.73 -32.82 6.31
N LYS A 808 12.80 -33.77 6.14
CA LYS A 808 13.00 -35.21 6.42
C LYS A 808 13.98 -35.91 5.46
N ASP A 809 14.39 -35.21 4.40
CA ASP A 809 15.50 -35.50 3.51
C ASP A 809 16.80 -34.77 3.93
N GLU A 810 16.94 -34.48 5.24
CA GLU A 810 18.08 -33.85 5.93
C GLU A 810 18.48 -32.44 5.44
N ARG A 811 17.82 -31.91 4.40
CA ARG A 811 18.10 -30.58 3.86
C ARG A 811 17.64 -29.50 4.83
N VAL A 812 18.56 -28.58 5.16
CA VAL A 812 18.29 -27.34 5.88
C VAL A 812 17.99 -26.21 4.89
N VAL A 813 16.94 -25.43 5.13
CA VAL A 813 16.58 -24.23 4.38
C VAL A 813 16.45 -23.06 5.36
N VAL A 814 17.26 -22.00 5.18
CA VAL A 814 17.20 -20.78 6.00
C VAL A 814 16.63 -19.63 5.17
N GLY A 815 15.62 -18.93 5.70
CA GLY A 815 15.00 -17.80 5.02
C GLY A 815 13.71 -17.32 5.70
N ARG A 816 13.00 -16.34 5.12
CA ARG A 816 11.70 -15.89 5.64
C ARG A 816 10.55 -16.53 4.85
N ILE A 817 9.51 -17.01 5.52
CA ILE A 817 8.27 -17.41 4.84
C ILE A 817 7.65 -16.18 4.20
N VAL A 818 7.25 -16.29 2.93
CA VAL A 818 6.63 -15.20 2.15
C VAL A 818 5.29 -15.57 1.53
N ASN A 819 4.95 -16.87 1.44
CA ASN A 819 3.64 -17.33 0.99
C ASN A 819 3.35 -18.77 1.47
N LEU A 820 2.06 -19.12 1.55
CA LEU A 820 1.54 -20.46 1.88
C LEU A 820 0.43 -20.83 0.88
N ASN A 821 0.42 -22.07 0.38
CA ASN A 821 -0.64 -22.51 -0.54
C ASN A 821 -0.87 -24.02 -0.41
N ASN A 822 -2.09 -24.43 -0.03
CA ASN A 822 -2.40 -25.80 0.38
C ASN A 822 -1.41 -26.30 1.47
N ASP A 823 -0.46 -27.16 1.06
CA ASP A 823 0.56 -27.77 1.91
C ASP A 823 1.99 -27.32 1.52
N VAL A 824 2.12 -26.25 0.71
CA VAL A 824 3.42 -25.68 0.30
C VAL A 824 3.73 -24.40 1.08
N VAL A 825 4.95 -24.34 1.60
CA VAL A 825 5.57 -23.16 2.20
C VAL A 825 6.55 -22.56 1.20
N MET A 826 6.42 -21.28 0.87
CA MET A 826 7.38 -20.54 0.06
C MET A 826 8.29 -19.72 0.98
N VAL A 827 9.61 -19.97 0.88
CA VAL A 827 10.63 -19.36 1.75
C VAL A 827 11.58 -18.54 0.89
N ASN A 828 11.69 -17.23 1.11
CA ASN A 828 12.75 -16.44 0.48
C ASN A 828 14.07 -16.67 1.23
N THR A 829 15.07 -17.22 0.55
CA THR A 829 16.39 -17.56 1.11
C THR A 829 17.45 -16.48 0.89
N ASP A 830 17.18 -15.47 0.04
CA ASP A 830 18.01 -14.28 -0.12
C ASP A 830 17.12 -13.04 -0.06
N MET A 831 17.14 -12.35 1.08
CA MET A 831 16.28 -11.19 1.28
C MET A 831 16.64 -10.01 0.36
N LEU A 832 17.91 -9.86 -0.04
CA LEU A 832 18.33 -8.83 -1.00
C LEU A 832 17.81 -9.12 -2.41
N ASN A 833 17.30 -10.33 -2.67
CA ASN A 833 16.73 -10.75 -3.94
C ASN A 833 15.33 -11.37 -3.73
N PRO A 834 14.24 -10.57 -3.65
CA PRO A 834 12.89 -11.04 -3.35
C PRO A 834 12.34 -12.21 -4.20
N GLY A 835 12.90 -12.48 -5.38
CA GLY A 835 12.55 -13.63 -6.22
C GLY A 835 13.21 -14.96 -5.81
N SER A 836 14.13 -14.96 -4.84
CA SER A 836 14.96 -16.12 -4.43
C SER A 836 14.20 -17.10 -3.53
N THR A 837 13.04 -17.57 -4.00
CA THR A 837 12.12 -18.40 -3.20
C THR A 837 12.31 -19.89 -3.43
N VAL A 838 12.42 -20.63 -2.33
CA VAL A 838 12.44 -22.10 -2.29
C VAL A 838 11.07 -22.60 -1.83
N ALA A 839 10.49 -23.54 -2.57
CA ALA A 839 9.31 -24.26 -2.15
C ALA A 839 9.67 -25.41 -1.19
N VAL A 840 8.94 -25.54 -0.09
CA VAL A 840 9.07 -26.62 0.89
C VAL A 840 7.68 -27.22 1.14
N ASN A 841 7.53 -28.53 0.97
CA ASN A 841 6.28 -29.22 1.28
C ASN A 841 6.16 -29.42 2.80
N ARG A 842 5.09 -28.91 3.42
CA ARG A 842 4.83 -28.96 4.87
C ARG A 842 4.84 -30.39 5.42
N ASN A 843 4.40 -31.37 4.63
CA ASN A 843 4.40 -32.78 5.03
C ASN A 843 5.82 -33.38 5.08
N ASN A 844 6.79 -32.73 4.44
CA ASN A 844 8.21 -33.09 4.43
C ASN A 844 9.07 -32.28 5.43
N ILE A 845 8.47 -31.34 6.17
CA ILE A 845 9.17 -30.62 7.25
C ILE A 845 9.27 -31.55 8.47
N GLU A 846 10.46 -31.63 9.06
CA GLU A 846 10.73 -32.31 10.33
C GLU A 846 10.69 -31.31 11.49
N SER A 847 11.42 -30.20 11.37
CA SER A 847 11.35 -29.10 12.33
C SER A 847 11.48 -27.74 11.65
N MET A 848 10.95 -26.70 12.30
CA MET A 848 11.04 -25.31 11.90
C MET A 848 11.27 -24.49 13.17
N LYS A 849 12.32 -23.67 13.19
CA LYS A 849 12.68 -22.85 14.35
C LYS A 849 13.19 -21.47 13.92
N PRO A 850 13.12 -20.43 14.76
CA PRO A 850 13.70 -19.12 14.42
C PRO A 850 15.24 -19.17 14.39
N SER A 851 15.84 -18.43 13.46
CA SER A 851 17.29 -18.26 13.34
C SER A 851 17.84 -17.41 14.48
N LYS A 852 18.95 -17.86 15.09
CA LYS A 852 19.75 -17.06 16.04
C LYS A 852 20.75 -16.12 15.37
N ILE A 853 20.88 -16.19 14.04
CA ILE A 853 21.77 -15.34 13.24
C ILE A 853 20.92 -14.37 12.43
N SER A 854 21.29 -13.09 12.48
CA SER A 854 20.61 -12.01 11.77
C SER A 854 20.93 -12.02 10.28
N MET A 855 19.99 -11.55 9.47
CA MET A 855 20.21 -11.28 8.04
C MET A 855 20.94 -9.96 7.79
N MET A 856 21.11 -9.12 8.83
CA MET A 856 21.95 -7.92 8.78
C MET A 856 23.41 -8.30 9.07
N PRO A 857 24.37 -7.99 8.17
CA PRO A 857 25.78 -8.30 8.40
C PRO A 857 26.37 -7.55 9.60
N ALA A 858 27.32 -8.16 10.29
CA ALA A 858 28.20 -7.47 11.23
C ALA A 858 29.35 -6.75 10.49
N GLY A 859 30.07 -5.86 11.17
CA GLY A 859 31.24 -5.16 10.63
C GLY A 859 30.93 -4.06 9.60
N LEU A 860 29.67 -3.63 9.47
CA LEU A 860 29.25 -2.62 8.48
C LEU A 860 29.94 -1.25 8.67
N LEU A 861 30.41 -0.95 9.88
CA LEU A 861 31.08 0.31 10.22
C LEU A 861 32.62 0.25 10.08
N ASP A 862 33.20 -0.94 9.83
CA ASP A 862 34.64 -1.19 10.03
C ASP A 862 35.55 -0.43 9.06
N THR A 863 34.99 0.10 7.98
CA THR A 863 35.70 0.90 6.96
C THR A 863 35.43 2.40 7.08
N TYR A 864 34.76 2.85 8.14
CA TYR A 864 34.39 4.25 8.39
C TYR A 864 35.13 4.84 9.60
N LYS A 865 35.41 6.14 9.51
CA LYS A 865 36.01 6.93 10.59
C LYS A 865 34.95 7.37 11.61
N PRO A 866 35.31 7.73 12.86
CA PRO A 866 34.35 8.17 13.87
C PRO A 866 33.42 9.30 13.42
N GLU A 867 33.94 10.32 12.73
CA GLU A 867 33.17 11.43 12.16
C GLU A 867 32.17 11.00 11.07
N GLU A 868 32.47 9.92 10.33
CA GLU A 868 31.54 9.34 9.35
C GLU A 868 30.42 8.58 10.07
N ILE A 869 30.75 7.83 11.14
CA ILE A 869 29.78 7.08 11.95
C ILE A 869 28.83 8.04 12.70
N LEU A 870 29.34 9.14 13.25
CA LEU A 870 28.52 10.18 13.88
C LEU A 870 27.55 10.86 12.89
N ASP A 871 27.96 11.07 11.64
CA ASP A 871 27.09 11.62 10.60
C ASP A 871 26.02 10.62 10.13
N LEU A 872 26.35 9.33 10.05
CA LEU A 872 25.38 8.26 9.79
C LEU A 872 24.30 8.22 10.89
N LEU A 873 24.73 8.20 12.15
CA LEU A 873 23.83 8.21 13.30
C LEU A 873 23.00 9.50 13.33
N ALA A 874 23.59 10.66 13.07
CA ALA A 874 22.86 11.93 13.00
C ALA A 874 21.81 11.96 11.87
N TYR A 875 22.12 11.39 10.69
CA TYR A 875 21.15 11.25 9.60
C TYR A 875 19.96 10.36 9.99
N MET A 876 20.21 9.23 10.66
CA MET A 876 19.17 8.34 11.15
C MET A 876 18.34 8.98 12.28
N LEU A 877 19.00 9.66 13.21
CA LEU A 877 18.39 10.29 14.38
C LEU A 877 17.59 11.56 14.02
N SER A 878 17.92 12.24 12.91
CA SER A 878 17.13 13.39 12.42
C SER A 878 15.86 13.00 11.67
N ARG A 879 15.64 11.69 11.42
CA ARG A 879 14.52 11.18 10.59
C ARG A 879 14.52 11.72 9.15
N GLY A 880 15.69 12.15 8.65
CA GLY A 880 15.82 12.77 7.33
C GLY A 880 15.60 14.29 7.30
N ASP A 881 15.29 14.95 8.42
CA ASP A 881 15.18 16.41 8.46
C ASP A 881 16.56 17.08 8.29
N ARG A 882 16.80 17.69 7.12
CA ARG A 882 18.02 18.43 6.78
C ARG A 882 18.16 19.76 7.54
N GLN A 883 17.11 20.23 8.21
CA GLN A 883 17.12 21.44 9.05
C GLN A 883 17.31 21.14 10.54
N HIS A 884 17.40 19.87 10.93
CA HIS A 884 17.50 19.41 12.31
C HIS A 884 18.74 20.01 13.02
N PRO A 885 18.66 20.36 14.32
CA PRO A 885 19.76 21.03 15.04
C PRO A 885 21.14 20.38 14.91
N MET A 886 21.21 19.03 14.80
CA MET A 886 22.46 18.27 14.65
C MET A 886 23.29 18.67 13.42
N PHE A 887 22.68 19.21 12.35
CA PHE A 887 23.39 19.65 11.13
C PHE A 887 23.67 21.16 11.09
N ARG A 888 23.31 21.89 12.14
CA ARG A 888 23.63 23.32 12.27
C ARG A 888 25.07 23.48 12.77
N PRO A 889 25.78 24.57 12.42
CA PRO A 889 27.16 24.83 12.89
C PRO A 889 27.24 25.14 14.40
#